data_AF-A0A956FTD7-F1
#
_entry.id   AF-A0A956FTD7-F1
#
_cell.length_a   1.000
_cell.length_b   1.000
_cell.length_c   1.000
_cell.angle_alpha   90.00
_cell.angle_beta   90.00
_cell.angle_gamma   90.00
#
_symmetry.space_group_name_H-M   'P 1'
#
loop_
_entity.id
_entity.type
_entity.pdbx_description
1 polymer ?
#
loop_
_entity_poly.entity_id
_entity_poly.type
_entity_poly.pdbx_seq_one_letter_code
_entity_poly.pdbx_strand_id
1 'polypeptide(L)'
;MAELRPYPLSALVRRALTELEARGTLFDLPRRKLYTPSGRHDLRARHHGFVASTPLGPAAGPHTQMAQNIALAWLGGCRIIELKTVQIMDELRIPRPCIDMQTIGYNVEWSQELKLEESLEEYVKGAMLVKILRASGQLEVDPRDQLLYDMSVGYDLAGIRSERVQAFIDGILDCSAIVDRLRAEIPDEFKQYRDLDFPTRLSDTLTLSTFHGCPPDEIEKIIEFLLEEKGIHSTVKLNPTLLGPARARELLGETLGYDALTIPDSAFEKDTQWQQAVDFCGRLGDRAAGLGLSFGVKFSNTLIVGNHRDFFPKSEEVMYLSGPPLHVLAVNLVGRFRETFADRFPISFSAGIDKQNFADAAAIGLCPITVCSDLLKPGGYGRASAYLSELHSRMDAVGASDLPSYIVRAYGEGAAALEALSLAADDPTLAACRAALDGGGDLAAAAGDHMDAWVSATLLRNTRRYVAACTADDRYAQARNAKLPRKVGSHLELFDCLSCNKCVPVCPNDANFVLETPPREQAILKLRRGADGWVAREDGTLTIAKKTQYANFADFCNECGNCDVFCPEDGGPYVVKPRFFGSLADLHEFADHDGFFITGGGAEIHARLGGAAYRVDLAGDQVRYRGPGFDLRFRADDPAATVEGDGPDAEVDLTHYFVIRWIRDAVFAPGQTSYVRLLADEPADAQPHPAT
;
A
#
# COMPACT_ATOMS: atom_id res chain seq x y z
N MET A 1 12.00 2.83 18.03
CA MET A 1 11.07 2.12 17.11
C MET A 1 10.55 3.11 16.11
N ALA A 2 10.63 2.81 14.81
CA ALA A 2 10.19 3.73 13.76
C ALA A 2 8.70 4.11 13.87
N GLU A 3 8.40 5.36 13.49
CA GLU A 3 7.06 5.92 13.36
C GLU A 3 6.88 6.54 11.97
N LEU A 4 5.67 6.43 11.42
CA LEU A 4 5.31 7.14 10.20
C LEU A 4 5.05 8.62 10.53
N ARG A 5 5.56 9.52 9.69
CA ARG A 5 5.29 10.96 9.76
C ARG A 5 4.61 11.42 8.47
N PRO A 6 3.52 12.23 8.56
CA PRO A 6 2.95 12.90 7.40
C PRO A 6 3.97 13.77 6.68
N TYR A 7 3.78 13.96 5.38
CA TYR A 7 4.69 14.76 4.55
C TYR A 7 3.97 16.00 4.00
N PRO A 8 4.64 17.16 3.86
CA PRO A 8 4.00 18.38 3.37
C PRO A 8 3.42 18.21 1.96
N LEU A 9 2.20 18.72 1.72
CA LEU A 9 1.59 18.65 0.40
C LEU A 9 2.42 19.43 -0.63
N SER A 10 2.99 20.57 -0.22
CA SER A 10 3.91 21.39 -1.03
C SER A 10 5.00 20.54 -1.68
N ALA A 11 5.67 19.74 -0.86
CA ALA A 11 6.77 18.88 -1.26
C ALA A 11 6.29 17.67 -2.07
N LEU A 12 5.14 17.05 -1.75
CA LEU A 12 4.55 15.98 -2.58
C LEU A 12 4.25 16.47 -4.00
N VAL A 13 3.59 17.62 -4.13
CA VAL A 13 3.22 18.21 -5.42
C VAL A 13 4.47 18.56 -6.22
N ARG A 14 5.46 19.21 -5.59
CA ARG A 14 6.72 19.55 -6.24
C ARG A 14 7.46 18.31 -6.70
N ARG A 15 7.55 17.26 -5.87
CA ARG A 15 8.17 15.99 -6.27
C ARG A 15 7.45 15.40 -7.47
N ALA A 16 6.15 15.18 -7.37
CA ALA A 16 5.38 14.45 -8.37
C ALA A 16 5.46 15.11 -9.76
N LEU A 17 5.31 16.43 -9.84
CA LEU A 17 5.31 17.16 -11.11
C LEU A 17 6.71 17.34 -11.70
N THR A 18 7.72 17.62 -10.87
CA THR A 18 9.10 17.81 -11.34
C THR A 18 9.73 16.48 -11.77
N GLU A 19 9.48 15.40 -11.03
CA GLU A 19 10.01 14.08 -11.33
C GLU A 19 9.43 13.56 -12.66
N LEU A 20 8.13 13.77 -12.87
CA LEU A 20 7.46 13.34 -14.09
C LEU A 20 7.98 14.08 -15.33
N GLU A 21 8.21 15.40 -15.22
CA GLU A 21 8.78 16.21 -16.29
C GLU A 21 10.25 15.85 -16.57
N ALA A 22 11.08 15.75 -15.53
CA ALA A 22 12.53 15.59 -15.68
C ALA A 22 12.96 14.14 -15.98
N ARG A 23 12.22 13.14 -15.47
CA ARG A 23 12.64 11.74 -15.46
C ARG A 23 11.62 10.77 -16.05
N GLY A 24 10.37 11.21 -16.27
CA GLY A 24 9.29 10.31 -16.68
C GLY A 24 8.97 9.26 -15.62
N THR A 25 9.22 9.56 -14.34
CA THR A 25 8.89 8.74 -13.19
C THR A 25 8.06 9.56 -12.20
N LEU A 26 7.26 8.89 -11.38
CA LEU A 26 6.50 9.54 -10.31
C LEU A 26 6.69 8.71 -9.04
N PHE A 27 7.35 9.28 -8.03
CA PHE A 27 7.79 8.55 -6.84
C PHE A 27 8.52 7.25 -7.24
N ASP A 28 9.51 7.38 -8.14
CA ASP A 28 10.31 6.30 -8.71
C ASP A 28 9.53 5.26 -9.56
N LEU A 29 8.19 5.36 -9.69
CA LEU A 29 7.39 4.52 -10.59
C LEU A 29 7.52 4.99 -12.05
N PRO A 30 8.07 4.18 -12.99
CA PRO A 30 8.27 4.63 -14.36
C PRO A 30 6.97 4.75 -15.15
N ARG A 31 6.87 5.76 -16.04
CA ARG A 31 5.69 5.99 -16.90
C ARG A 31 5.23 4.75 -17.68
N ARG A 32 6.16 3.90 -18.10
CA ARG A 32 5.86 2.62 -18.80
C ARG A 32 5.17 1.56 -17.93
N LYS A 33 5.05 1.76 -16.62
CA LYS A 33 4.41 0.86 -15.66
C LYS A 33 3.01 1.34 -15.23
N LEU A 34 2.66 2.57 -15.58
CA LEU A 34 1.34 3.13 -15.31
C LEU A 34 0.29 2.42 -16.16
N TYR A 35 -0.92 2.35 -15.65
CA TYR A 35 -2.07 1.87 -16.41
C TYR A 35 -2.67 3.01 -17.23
N THR A 36 -2.76 2.79 -18.54
CA THR A 36 -3.47 3.68 -19.46
C THR A 36 -4.68 2.94 -20.02
N PRO A 37 -5.92 3.43 -19.81
CA PRO A 37 -7.11 2.82 -20.40
C PRO A 37 -6.99 2.76 -21.92
N SER A 38 -7.25 1.60 -22.52
CA SER A 38 -7.25 1.44 -23.99
C SER A 38 -8.50 2.01 -24.65
N GLY A 39 -9.55 2.28 -23.87
CA GLY A 39 -10.88 2.65 -24.36
C GLY A 39 -11.65 1.53 -25.07
N ARG A 40 -11.06 0.33 -25.20
CA ARG A 40 -11.64 -0.81 -25.93
C ARG A 40 -12.71 -1.55 -25.13
N HIS A 41 -12.54 -1.62 -23.82
CA HIS A 41 -13.45 -2.33 -22.92
C HIS A 41 -13.99 -1.39 -21.84
N ASP A 42 -15.24 -1.59 -21.47
CA ASP A 42 -15.86 -0.93 -20.33
C ASP A 42 -15.63 -1.79 -19.07
N LEU A 43 -14.65 -1.38 -18.26
CA LEU A 43 -14.34 -2.03 -16.99
C LEU A 43 -15.11 -1.44 -15.80
N ARG A 44 -16.10 -0.56 -16.05
CA ARG A 44 -16.82 0.09 -14.96
C ARG A 44 -17.52 -0.92 -14.08
N ALA A 45 -17.31 -0.80 -12.77
CA ALA A 45 -17.85 -1.69 -11.77
C ALA A 45 -18.59 -0.89 -10.69
N ARG A 46 -19.60 -1.51 -10.07
CA ARG A 46 -20.42 -0.89 -9.03
C ARG A 46 -19.98 -1.32 -7.63
N HIS A 47 -19.88 -0.37 -6.71
CA HIS A 47 -19.71 -0.61 -5.28
C HIS A 47 -20.74 0.23 -4.52
N HIS A 48 -21.68 -0.44 -3.82
CA HIS A 48 -22.81 0.20 -3.13
C HIS A 48 -23.62 1.21 -3.97
N GLY A 49 -23.69 1.01 -5.29
CA GLY A 49 -24.39 1.90 -6.23
C GLY A 49 -23.50 2.95 -6.91
N PHE A 50 -22.34 3.25 -6.34
CA PHE A 50 -21.32 4.11 -6.94
C PHE A 50 -20.53 3.38 -8.02
N VAL A 51 -20.09 4.11 -9.04
CA VAL A 51 -19.37 3.54 -10.18
C VAL A 51 -17.89 3.92 -10.09
N ALA A 52 -17.02 2.93 -10.25
CA ALA A 52 -15.59 3.11 -10.42
C ALA A 52 -15.17 2.67 -11.82
N SER A 53 -14.12 3.29 -12.39
CA SER A 53 -13.66 2.96 -13.74
C SER A 53 -13.06 1.57 -13.89
N THR A 54 -12.65 0.93 -12.79
CA THR A 54 -12.22 -0.48 -12.73
C THR A 54 -12.68 -1.09 -11.40
N PRO A 55 -12.84 -2.41 -11.27
CA PRO A 55 -13.14 -3.05 -9.99
C PRO A 55 -11.90 -3.19 -9.08
N LEU A 56 -10.73 -2.74 -9.53
CA LEU A 56 -9.44 -2.98 -8.87
C LEU A 56 -9.17 -1.95 -7.75
N GLY A 57 -8.64 -2.44 -6.63
CA GLY A 57 -8.20 -1.61 -5.52
C GLY A 57 -6.98 -2.16 -4.77
N PRO A 58 -6.20 -1.32 -4.06
CA PRO A 58 -5.47 -1.81 -2.90
C PRO A 58 -6.44 -2.17 -1.76
N ALA A 59 -6.11 -3.18 -0.97
CA ALA A 59 -6.86 -3.49 0.25
C ALA A 59 -6.44 -2.58 1.40
N ALA A 60 -7.32 -2.39 2.39
CA ALA A 60 -6.99 -1.76 3.67
C ALA A 60 -5.77 -2.46 4.28
N GLY A 61 -4.65 -1.74 4.34
CA GLY A 61 -3.35 -2.31 4.63
C GLY A 61 -2.23 -1.30 4.39
N PRO A 62 -0.97 -1.75 4.34
CA PRO A 62 0.17 -0.85 4.33
C PRO A 62 0.23 0.04 3.08
N HIS A 63 -0.45 -0.34 1.98
CA HIS A 63 -0.49 0.41 0.73
C HIS A 63 -1.40 1.65 0.71
N THR A 64 -2.19 1.89 1.77
CA THR A 64 -3.24 2.92 1.78
C THR A 64 -3.14 3.86 2.97
N GLN A 65 -1.95 4.03 3.55
CA GLN A 65 -1.70 4.93 4.68
C GLN A 65 -1.21 6.31 4.25
N MET A 66 -0.29 6.38 3.28
CA MET A 66 0.34 7.64 2.88
C MET A 66 -0.20 8.17 1.55
N ALA A 67 -0.17 9.49 1.37
CA ALA A 67 -0.69 10.17 0.19
C ALA A 67 -0.02 9.72 -1.13
N GLN A 68 1.31 9.54 -1.14
CA GLN A 68 2.05 9.06 -2.32
C GLN A 68 1.60 7.66 -2.74
N ASN A 69 1.25 6.80 -1.78
CA ASN A 69 0.83 5.43 -2.03
C ASN A 69 -0.57 5.37 -2.66
N ILE A 70 -1.47 6.26 -2.26
CA ILE A 70 -2.78 6.44 -2.90
C ILE A 70 -2.60 6.86 -4.37
N ALA A 71 -1.71 7.82 -4.64
CA ALA A 71 -1.41 8.25 -6.00
C ALA A 71 -0.77 7.12 -6.84
N LEU A 72 0.19 6.38 -6.28
CA LEU A 72 0.82 5.23 -6.93
C LEU A 72 -0.18 4.10 -7.24
N ALA A 73 -1.12 3.82 -6.33
CA ALA A 73 -2.20 2.87 -6.57
C ALA A 73 -3.10 3.30 -7.73
N TRP A 74 -3.52 4.58 -7.76
CA TRP A 74 -4.31 5.13 -8.85
C TRP A 74 -3.56 5.03 -10.19
N LEU A 75 -2.28 5.37 -10.21
CA LEU A 75 -1.43 5.24 -11.40
C LEU A 75 -1.27 3.79 -11.88
N GLY A 76 -1.29 2.83 -10.96
CA GLY A 76 -1.29 1.39 -11.27
C GLY A 76 -2.60 0.88 -11.89
N GLY A 77 -3.67 1.68 -11.87
CA GLY A 77 -4.99 1.34 -12.42
C GLY A 77 -6.07 1.05 -11.38
N CYS A 78 -5.76 1.18 -10.08
CA CYS A 78 -6.74 1.02 -9.01
C CYS A 78 -7.75 2.18 -9.02
N ARG A 79 -9.04 1.87 -8.83
CA ARG A 79 -10.15 2.83 -8.84
C ARG A 79 -11.10 2.72 -7.67
N ILE A 80 -10.88 1.76 -6.79
CA ILE A 80 -11.55 1.70 -5.49
C ILE A 80 -10.48 1.56 -4.42
N ILE A 81 -10.17 2.65 -3.72
CA ILE A 81 -9.09 2.69 -2.72
C ILE A 81 -9.71 2.43 -1.35
N GLU A 82 -9.51 1.22 -0.83
CA GLU A 82 -9.91 0.90 0.54
C GLU A 82 -8.85 1.44 1.51
N LEU A 83 -9.21 2.50 2.24
CA LEU A 83 -8.33 3.21 3.16
C LEU A 83 -7.95 2.32 4.34
N LYS A 84 -6.77 2.53 4.90
CA LYS A 84 -6.30 1.73 6.04
C LYS A 84 -7.29 1.87 7.21
N THR A 85 -7.62 0.74 7.81
CA THR A 85 -8.52 0.67 8.96
C THR A 85 -8.03 1.56 10.09
N VAL A 86 -8.90 2.46 10.54
CA VAL A 86 -8.67 3.28 11.73
C VAL A 86 -9.40 2.72 12.95
N GLN A 87 -8.89 3.02 14.14
CA GLN A 87 -9.50 2.66 15.42
C GLN A 87 -9.15 3.68 16.51
N ILE A 88 -9.84 3.61 17.66
CA ILE A 88 -9.59 4.49 18.80
C ILE A 88 -8.17 4.38 19.38
N MET A 89 -7.55 3.19 19.28
CA MET A 89 -6.14 2.99 19.63
C MET A 89 -5.26 3.33 18.43
N ASP A 90 -4.84 4.59 18.33
CA ASP A 90 -3.99 5.11 17.26
C ASP A 90 -2.52 5.32 17.65
N GLU A 91 -2.16 4.95 18.89
CA GLU A 91 -0.76 4.85 19.36
C GLU A 91 -0.41 3.38 19.64
N LEU A 92 -0.15 2.62 18.56
CA LEU A 92 0.13 1.18 18.64
C LEU A 92 1.63 0.89 18.71
N ARG A 93 2.01 -0.01 19.61
CA ARG A 93 3.34 -0.63 19.58
C ARG A 93 3.29 -1.88 18.73
N ILE A 94 3.81 -1.79 17.51
CA ILE A 94 3.83 -2.90 16.54
C ILE A 94 5.17 -3.64 16.62
N PRO A 95 5.17 -4.98 16.78
CA PRO A 95 6.40 -5.77 16.74
C PRO A 95 7.04 -5.68 15.35
N ARG A 96 8.34 -5.38 15.28
CA ARG A 96 9.09 -5.27 14.00
C ARG A 96 10.23 -6.29 13.93
N PRO A 97 10.55 -6.84 12.74
CA PRO A 97 9.82 -6.67 11.48
C PRO A 97 8.41 -7.28 11.56
N CYS A 98 7.46 -6.78 10.75
CA CYS A 98 6.04 -7.13 10.87
C CYS A 98 5.41 -7.78 9.62
N ILE A 99 6.14 -7.86 8.50
CA ILE A 99 5.67 -8.43 7.23
C ILE A 99 6.71 -9.43 6.69
N ASP A 100 6.32 -10.70 6.58
CA ASP A 100 7.10 -11.76 5.94
C ASP A 100 6.46 -12.16 4.60
N MET A 101 7.16 -11.85 3.50
CA MET A 101 6.76 -12.23 2.13
C MET A 101 7.73 -13.22 1.48
N GLN A 102 8.49 -13.99 2.28
CA GLN A 102 9.47 -14.96 1.77
C GLN A 102 8.85 -16.11 0.97
N THR A 103 7.58 -16.43 1.18
CA THR A 103 6.90 -17.56 0.52
C THR A 103 5.48 -17.17 0.16
N ILE A 104 4.50 -17.65 0.92
CA ILE A 104 3.22 -16.98 1.09
C ILE A 104 3.40 -15.76 2.01
N GLY A 105 2.33 -14.99 2.22
CA GLY A 105 2.41 -13.79 3.06
C GLY A 105 2.05 -14.10 4.51
N TYR A 106 2.80 -13.52 5.44
CA TYR A 106 2.46 -13.46 6.86
C TYR A 106 2.65 -12.05 7.40
N ASN A 107 1.83 -11.66 8.37
CA ASN A 107 2.03 -10.42 9.12
C ASN A 107 1.72 -10.59 10.60
N VAL A 108 2.25 -9.67 11.41
CA VAL A 108 1.89 -9.47 12.84
C VAL A 108 1.45 -8.02 13.10
N GLU A 109 1.35 -7.19 12.07
CA GLU A 109 0.74 -5.85 12.12
C GLU A 109 -0.79 -5.90 12.01
N TRP A 110 -1.45 -4.83 12.48
CA TRP A 110 -2.90 -4.74 12.62
C TRP A 110 -3.45 -3.49 11.92
N SER A 111 -3.73 -2.44 12.69
CA SER A 111 -4.42 -1.22 12.28
C SER A 111 -3.48 -0.14 11.75
N GLN A 112 -3.97 1.08 11.58
CA GLN A 112 -3.21 2.26 11.19
C GLN A 112 -2.02 2.54 12.12
N GLU A 113 -0.97 3.13 11.55
CA GLU A 113 0.21 3.58 12.29
C GLU A 113 0.28 5.10 12.47
N LEU A 114 -0.52 5.84 11.69
CA LEU A 114 -0.69 7.29 11.83
C LEU A 114 -1.82 7.57 12.84
N LYS A 115 -1.77 8.74 13.47
CA LYS A 115 -2.89 9.23 14.28
C LYS A 115 -4.14 9.41 13.41
N LEU A 116 -5.30 9.49 14.04
CA LEU A 116 -6.58 9.63 13.32
C LEU A 116 -6.60 10.87 12.42
N GLU A 117 -6.19 12.03 12.94
CA GLU A 117 -6.11 13.29 12.22
C GLU A 117 -5.07 13.27 11.09
N GLU A 118 -3.94 12.61 11.32
CA GLU A 118 -2.87 12.42 10.33
C GLU A 118 -3.32 11.51 9.19
N SER A 119 -4.02 10.42 9.52
CA SER A 119 -4.61 9.51 8.55
C SER A 119 -5.61 10.24 7.65
N LEU A 120 -6.52 11.02 8.25
CA LEU A 120 -7.49 11.84 7.51
C LEU A 120 -6.78 12.81 6.57
N GLU A 121 -5.76 13.53 7.06
CA GLU A 121 -5.01 14.48 6.25
C GLU A 121 -4.29 13.80 5.07
N GLU A 122 -3.62 12.67 5.29
CA GLU A 122 -2.95 11.91 4.22
C GLU A 122 -3.93 11.40 3.16
N TYR A 123 -5.16 11.02 3.55
CA TYR A 123 -6.21 10.62 2.61
C TYR A 123 -6.68 11.81 1.75
N VAL A 124 -6.87 12.99 2.36
CA VAL A 124 -7.20 14.22 1.65
C VAL A 124 -6.06 14.62 0.70
N LYS A 125 -4.81 14.60 1.16
CA LYS A 125 -3.62 14.86 0.33
C LYS A 125 -3.55 13.91 -0.86
N GLY A 126 -3.78 12.61 -0.65
CA GLY A 126 -3.81 11.61 -1.72
C GLY A 126 -4.86 11.93 -2.78
N ALA A 127 -6.07 12.32 -2.37
CA ALA A 127 -7.14 12.72 -3.28
C ALA A 127 -6.84 14.02 -4.04
N MET A 128 -6.29 15.03 -3.35
CA MET A 128 -5.85 16.27 -3.96
C MET A 128 -4.71 16.03 -4.97
N LEU A 129 -3.74 15.19 -4.63
CA LEU A 129 -2.62 14.85 -5.49
C LEU A 129 -3.10 14.15 -6.77
N VAL A 130 -4.04 13.20 -6.67
CA VAL A 130 -4.67 12.60 -7.86
C VAL A 130 -5.35 13.66 -8.73
N LYS A 131 -6.13 14.59 -8.13
CA LYS A 131 -6.79 15.68 -8.88
C LYS A 131 -5.78 16.59 -9.61
N ILE A 132 -4.68 16.95 -8.95
CA ILE A 132 -3.58 17.73 -9.55
C ILE A 132 -2.95 16.97 -10.71
N LEU A 133 -2.63 15.69 -10.52
CA LEU A 133 -2.01 14.85 -11.56
C LEU A 133 -2.91 14.71 -12.79
N ARG A 134 -4.23 14.56 -12.59
CA ARG A 134 -5.22 14.57 -13.69
C ARG A 134 -5.23 15.90 -14.46
N ALA A 135 -5.14 17.03 -13.74
CA ALA A 135 -5.14 18.37 -14.34
C ALA A 135 -3.78 18.80 -14.92
N SER A 136 -2.71 18.07 -14.62
CA SER A 136 -1.33 18.47 -14.97
C SER A 136 -1.05 18.52 -16.47
N GLY A 137 -1.79 17.76 -17.27
CA GLY A 137 -1.51 17.55 -18.71
C GLY A 137 -0.27 16.69 -18.98
N GLN A 138 0.42 16.18 -17.95
CA GLN A 138 1.62 15.34 -18.11
C GLN A 138 1.30 13.85 -18.27
N LEU A 139 0.07 13.44 -17.92
CA LEU A 139 -0.41 12.06 -17.96
C LEU A 139 -1.58 11.90 -18.93
N GLU A 140 -1.70 10.73 -19.53
CA GLU A 140 -2.88 10.34 -20.30
C GLU A 140 -3.94 9.79 -19.35
N VAL A 141 -4.99 10.57 -19.11
CA VAL A 141 -6.10 10.21 -18.22
C VAL A 141 -7.42 10.33 -18.98
N ASP A 142 -8.30 9.33 -18.85
CA ASP A 142 -9.67 9.43 -19.36
C ASP A 142 -10.44 10.52 -18.56
N PRO A 143 -11.02 11.54 -19.19
CA PRO A 143 -11.83 12.54 -18.48
C PRO A 143 -13.02 11.95 -17.69
N ARG A 144 -13.46 10.73 -18.03
CA ARG A 144 -14.54 9.99 -17.36
C ARG A 144 -14.02 9.09 -16.24
N ASP A 145 -12.74 9.20 -15.86
CA ASP A 145 -12.12 8.38 -14.82
C ASP A 145 -12.77 8.62 -13.45
N GLN A 146 -13.45 7.60 -12.93
CA GLN A 146 -14.13 7.61 -11.64
C GLN A 146 -13.32 6.80 -10.62
N LEU A 147 -12.91 7.50 -9.56
CA LEU A 147 -12.15 6.97 -8.43
C LEU A 147 -13.04 7.03 -7.19
N LEU A 148 -13.16 5.91 -6.49
CA LEU A 148 -13.87 5.80 -5.23
C LEU A 148 -12.88 5.57 -4.09
N TYR A 149 -13.19 6.12 -2.92
CA TYR A 149 -12.55 5.76 -1.66
C TYR A 149 -13.55 4.98 -0.83
N ASP A 150 -13.10 3.93 -0.17
CA ASP A 150 -13.88 3.15 0.78
C ASP A 150 -13.20 3.27 2.15
N MET A 151 -13.87 3.88 3.13
CA MET A 151 -13.27 4.07 4.44
C MET A 151 -13.28 2.76 5.22
N SER A 152 -12.34 2.58 6.16
CA SER A 152 -12.35 1.39 7.02
C SER A 152 -12.17 1.79 8.48
N VAL A 153 -13.03 1.24 9.35
CA VAL A 153 -12.97 1.41 10.80
C VAL A 153 -13.05 0.05 11.47
N GLY A 154 -12.62 -0.04 12.72
CA GLY A 154 -12.73 -1.26 13.53
C GLY A 154 -12.76 -0.96 15.03
N TYR A 155 -12.50 -2.01 15.82
CA TYR A 155 -12.42 -2.05 17.29
C TYR A 155 -13.74 -2.44 17.96
N ASP A 156 -14.45 -1.50 18.58
CA ASP A 156 -15.75 -1.71 19.23
C ASP A 156 -16.66 -0.48 19.02
N LEU A 157 -17.95 -0.62 19.34
CA LEU A 157 -18.93 0.45 19.15
C LEU A 157 -18.61 1.67 20.03
N ALA A 158 -18.10 1.44 21.24
CA ALA A 158 -17.75 2.52 22.16
C ALA A 158 -16.63 3.40 21.57
N GLY A 159 -15.59 2.78 21.01
CA GLY A 159 -14.51 3.42 20.31
C GLY A 159 -15.00 4.12 19.04
N ILE A 160 -15.88 3.50 18.26
CA ILE A 160 -16.46 4.13 17.06
C ILE A 160 -17.30 5.36 17.42
N ARG A 161 -18.04 5.33 18.54
CA ARG A 161 -18.81 6.46 19.07
C ARG A 161 -17.97 7.52 19.78
N SER A 162 -16.68 7.28 19.99
CA SER A 162 -15.81 8.26 20.63
C SER A 162 -15.67 9.53 19.79
N GLU A 163 -15.46 10.67 20.44
CA GLU A 163 -15.30 11.96 19.77
C GLU A 163 -14.21 11.93 18.68
N ARG A 164 -13.09 11.25 18.93
CA ARG A 164 -11.95 11.18 18.00
C ARG A 164 -12.28 10.40 16.73
N VAL A 165 -12.92 9.22 16.85
CA VAL A 165 -13.30 8.41 15.68
C VAL A 165 -14.48 9.04 14.94
N GLN A 166 -15.41 9.68 15.66
CA GLN A 166 -16.48 10.47 15.05
C GLN A 166 -15.93 11.64 14.25
N ALA A 167 -14.97 12.40 14.78
CA ALA A 167 -14.31 13.48 14.07
C ALA A 167 -13.60 12.99 12.79
N PHE A 168 -12.99 11.80 12.83
CA PHE A 168 -12.45 11.16 11.62
C PHE A 168 -13.53 10.85 10.59
N ILE A 169 -14.61 10.16 10.98
CA ILE A 169 -15.72 9.79 10.06
C ILE A 169 -16.36 11.05 9.47
N ASP A 170 -16.66 12.04 10.31
CA ASP A 170 -17.27 13.30 9.88
C ASP A 170 -16.33 14.07 8.96
N GLY A 171 -15.01 14.02 9.21
CA GLY A 171 -13.99 14.58 8.33
C GLY A 171 -13.85 13.88 6.97
N ILE A 172 -14.14 12.58 6.89
CA ILE A 172 -14.21 11.86 5.59
C ILE A 172 -15.47 12.27 4.80
N LEU A 173 -16.59 12.50 5.51
CA LEU A 173 -17.85 12.94 4.92
C LEU A 173 -17.83 14.43 4.50
N ASP A 174 -17.04 15.25 5.19
CA ASP A 174 -16.77 16.65 4.88
C ASP A 174 -15.33 17.05 5.29
N CYS A 175 -14.41 17.03 4.32
CA CYS A 175 -13.03 17.49 4.47
C CYS A 175 -12.80 18.90 3.92
N SER A 176 -13.85 19.71 3.69
CA SER A 176 -13.73 21.05 3.08
C SER A 176 -12.68 21.93 3.76
N ALA A 177 -12.67 21.95 5.10
CA ALA A 177 -11.70 22.75 5.87
C ALA A 177 -10.25 22.28 5.67
N ILE A 178 -10.02 20.97 5.57
CA ILE A 178 -8.68 20.40 5.33
C ILE A 178 -8.24 20.75 3.91
N VAL A 179 -9.12 20.57 2.93
CA VAL A 179 -8.87 20.93 1.54
C VAL A 179 -8.54 22.42 1.39
N ASP A 180 -9.27 23.31 2.06
CA ASP A 180 -9.05 24.76 1.99
C ASP A 180 -7.70 25.18 2.61
N ARG A 181 -7.30 24.54 3.71
CA ARG A 181 -5.96 24.73 4.27
C ARG A 181 -4.88 24.21 3.31
N LEU A 182 -5.00 22.95 2.90
CA LEU A 182 -3.99 22.28 2.08
C LEU A 182 -3.81 22.92 0.70
N ARG A 183 -4.87 23.42 0.05
CA ARG A 183 -4.72 24.06 -1.27
C ARG A 183 -3.86 25.33 -1.20
N ALA A 184 -3.82 26.01 -0.04
CA ALA A 184 -2.94 27.16 0.16
C ALA A 184 -1.46 26.76 0.22
N GLU A 185 -1.15 25.51 0.58
CA GLU A 185 0.23 24.96 0.62
C GLU A 185 0.76 24.58 -0.77
N ILE A 186 -0.10 24.49 -1.80
CA ILE A 186 0.34 24.23 -3.17
C ILE A 186 1.33 25.32 -3.59
N PRO A 187 2.55 25.01 -4.06
CA PRO A 187 3.58 26.01 -4.33
C PRO A 187 3.18 27.06 -5.38
N ASP A 188 3.78 28.25 -5.32
CA ASP A 188 3.44 29.38 -6.22
C ASP A 188 3.67 29.06 -7.70
N GLU A 189 4.69 28.26 -8.02
CA GLU A 189 4.96 27.74 -9.37
C GLU A 189 3.84 26.82 -9.90
N PHE A 190 2.98 26.33 -9.02
CA PHE A 190 1.84 25.46 -9.30
C PHE A 190 0.49 26.08 -8.90
N LYS A 191 0.45 27.40 -8.71
CA LYS A 191 -0.74 28.13 -8.22
C LYS A 191 -2.00 27.90 -9.04
N GLN A 192 -1.88 27.58 -10.33
CA GLN A 192 -3.01 27.25 -11.20
C GLN A 192 -3.84 26.05 -10.70
N TYR A 193 -3.27 25.20 -9.85
CA TYR A 193 -3.98 24.05 -9.30
C TYR A 193 -4.72 24.34 -7.98
N ARG A 194 -4.54 25.53 -7.38
CA ARG A 194 -5.23 25.93 -6.14
C ARG A 194 -6.74 26.03 -6.31
N ASP A 195 -7.19 26.37 -7.52
CA ASP A 195 -8.61 26.56 -7.86
C ASP A 195 -9.26 25.28 -8.42
N LEU A 196 -8.60 24.12 -8.35
CA LEU A 196 -9.21 22.86 -8.75
C LEU A 196 -10.39 22.51 -7.82
N ASP A 197 -11.42 21.93 -8.42
CA ASP A 197 -12.56 21.36 -7.71
C ASP A 197 -12.15 20.06 -7.02
N PHE A 198 -11.50 20.18 -5.86
CA PHE A 198 -11.08 19.07 -5.03
C PHE A 198 -12.29 18.41 -4.34
N PRO A 199 -12.29 17.06 -4.21
CA PRO A 199 -13.37 16.38 -3.50
C PRO A 199 -13.36 16.81 -2.03
N THR A 200 -14.48 17.36 -1.57
CA THR A 200 -14.70 17.72 -0.16
C THR A 200 -15.47 16.67 0.61
N ARG A 201 -15.99 15.64 -0.07
CA ARG A 201 -16.49 14.41 0.52
C ARG A 201 -15.67 13.28 -0.10
N LEU A 202 -14.91 12.57 0.72
CA LEU A 202 -14.01 11.53 0.22
C LEU A 202 -14.72 10.19 0.00
N SER A 203 -15.61 9.80 0.92
CA SER A 203 -16.27 8.50 0.86
C SER A 203 -17.66 8.49 1.50
N ASP A 204 -18.56 7.73 0.88
CA ASP A 204 -19.92 7.42 1.35
C ASP A 204 -20.06 5.94 1.75
N THR A 205 -18.97 5.17 1.65
CA THR A 205 -18.94 3.72 1.87
C THR A 205 -17.93 3.38 2.95
N LEU A 206 -18.25 2.37 3.76
CA LEU A 206 -17.40 1.95 4.87
C LEU A 206 -17.31 0.43 4.95
N THR A 207 -16.09 -0.10 5.00
CA THR A 207 -15.79 -1.50 5.32
C THR A 207 -15.39 -1.64 6.80
N LEU A 208 -16.28 -2.24 7.60
CA LEU A 208 -16.03 -2.58 9.00
C LEU A 208 -15.04 -3.74 9.06
N SER A 209 -13.85 -3.48 9.57
CA SER A 209 -12.84 -4.51 9.79
C SER A 209 -13.14 -5.25 11.08
N THR A 210 -13.66 -6.48 10.98
CA THR A 210 -13.87 -7.32 12.15
C THR A 210 -12.52 -7.91 12.58
N PHE A 211 -12.07 -7.54 13.78
CA PHE A 211 -10.89 -8.16 14.37
C PHE A 211 -11.21 -9.61 14.76
N HIS A 212 -10.20 -10.48 14.75
CA HIS A 212 -10.35 -11.82 15.32
C HIS A 212 -10.81 -11.70 16.78
N GLY A 213 -11.93 -12.36 17.10
CA GLY A 213 -12.59 -12.30 18.40
C GLY A 213 -13.65 -11.21 18.57
N CYS A 214 -13.98 -10.44 17.53
CA CYS A 214 -15.06 -9.44 17.60
C CYS A 214 -16.43 -10.13 17.78
N PRO A 215 -17.20 -9.82 18.85
CA PRO A 215 -18.49 -10.44 19.08
C PRO A 215 -19.50 -10.12 17.96
N PRO A 216 -20.32 -11.09 17.51
CA PRO A 216 -21.30 -10.86 16.44
C PRO A 216 -22.34 -9.79 16.76
N ASP A 217 -22.76 -9.67 18.02
CA ASP A 217 -23.71 -8.64 18.44
C ASP A 217 -23.06 -7.24 18.42
N GLU A 218 -21.74 -7.16 18.60
CA GLU A 218 -21.00 -5.90 18.49
C GLU A 218 -20.89 -5.48 17.01
N ILE A 219 -20.59 -6.42 16.11
CA ILE A 219 -20.59 -6.18 14.66
C ILE A 219 -21.95 -5.62 14.21
N GLU A 220 -23.04 -6.23 14.65
CA GLU A 220 -24.39 -5.81 14.28
C GLU A 220 -24.69 -4.39 14.75
N LYS A 221 -24.45 -4.07 16.03
CA LYS A 221 -24.70 -2.72 16.57
C LYS A 221 -23.86 -1.66 15.89
N ILE A 222 -22.61 -1.96 15.52
CA ILE A 222 -21.75 -1.02 14.78
C ILE A 222 -22.36 -0.73 13.41
N ILE A 223 -22.75 -1.74 12.66
CA ILE A 223 -23.33 -1.53 11.34
C ILE A 223 -24.69 -0.82 11.44
N GLU A 224 -25.54 -1.15 12.42
CA GLU A 224 -26.78 -0.42 12.67
C GLU A 224 -26.52 1.06 12.94
N PHE A 225 -25.54 1.38 13.80
CA PHE A 225 -25.12 2.76 14.07
C PHE A 225 -24.69 3.49 12.80
N LEU A 226 -23.84 2.86 11.96
CA LEU A 226 -23.35 3.46 10.73
C LEU A 226 -24.45 3.68 9.68
N LEU A 227 -25.40 2.75 9.58
CA LEU A 227 -26.54 2.86 8.69
C LEU A 227 -27.54 3.92 9.17
N GLU A 228 -27.92 3.91 10.44
CA GLU A 228 -28.99 4.74 10.98
C GLU A 228 -28.54 6.15 11.35
N GLU A 229 -27.42 6.28 12.06
CA GLU A 229 -26.97 7.56 12.60
C GLU A 229 -26.06 8.31 11.62
N LYS A 230 -25.31 7.59 10.78
CA LYS A 230 -24.39 8.18 9.79
C LYS A 230 -24.87 8.12 8.35
N GLY A 231 -25.83 7.26 8.02
CA GLY A 231 -26.35 7.14 6.66
C GLY A 231 -25.32 6.59 5.66
N ILE A 232 -24.40 5.73 6.11
CA ILE A 232 -23.25 5.25 5.32
C ILE A 232 -23.52 3.83 4.80
N HIS A 233 -23.25 3.59 3.52
CA HIS A 233 -23.30 2.25 2.94
C HIS A 233 -22.20 1.38 3.57
N SER A 234 -22.56 0.18 4.04
CA SER A 234 -21.67 -0.55 4.95
C SER A 234 -21.38 -1.97 4.46
N THR A 235 -20.11 -2.37 4.52
CA THR A 235 -19.62 -3.72 4.24
C THR A 235 -19.01 -4.33 5.51
N VAL A 236 -19.31 -5.59 5.81
CA VAL A 236 -18.66 -6.33 6.92
C VAL A 236 -17.54 -7.19 6.37
N LYS A 237 -16.30 -6.95 6.81
CA LYS A 237 -15.14 -7.78 6.46
C LYS A 237 -15.04 -8.98 7.38
N LEU A 238 -15.26 -10.16 6.83
CA LEU A 238 -15.41 -11.40 7.56
C LEU A 238 -14.11 -12.24 7.56
N ASN A 239 -13.92 -13.01 8.64
CA ASN A 239 -12.74 -13.84 8.82
C ASN A 239 -12.87 -15.20 8.11
N PRO A 240 -11.76 -15.81 7.64
CA PRO A 240 -11.77 -17.12 6.99
C PRO A 240 -12.26 -18.27 7.89
N THR A 241 -12.20 -18.08 9.20
CA THR A 241 -12.66 -19.01 10.24
C THR A 241 -14.14 -19.38 10.11
N LEU A 242 -14.95 -18.56 9.41
CA LEU A 242 -16.35 -18.86 9.08
C LEU A 242 -16.55 -20.15 8.29
N LEU A 243 -15.52 -20.67 7.60
CA LEU A 243 -15.57 -22.00 6.99
C LEU A 243 -15.83 -23.10 8.03
N GLY A 244 -15.46 -22.86 9.29
CA GLY A 244 -15.46 -23.84 10.36
C GLY A 244 -14.17 -24.65 10.40
N PRO A 245 -13.84 -25.26 11.57
CA PRO A 245 -12.55 -25.87 11.82
C PRO A 245 -12.23 -27.04 10.88
N ALA A 246 -13.20 -27.91 10.63
CA ALA A 246 -13.00 -29.09 9.78
C ALA A 246 -12.64 -28.69 8.35
N ARG A 247 -13.48 -27.85 7.71
CA ARG A 247 -13.29 -27.45 6.31
C ARG A 247 -12.05 -26.58 6.11
N ALA A 248 -11.77 -25.66 7.03
CA ALA A 248 -10.57 -24.82 6.94
C ALA A 248 -9.28 -25.64 7.04
N ARG A 249 -9.23 -26.63 7.94
CA ARG A 249 -8.06 -27.52 8.11
C ARG A 249 -7.90 -28.50 6.95
N GLU A 250 -9.00 -29.07 6.46
CA GLU A 250 -9.01 -29.94 5.27
C GLU A 250 -8.45 -29.20 4.04
N LEU A 251 -8.94 -27.98 3.78
CA LEU A 251 -8.44 -27.18 2.66
C LEU A 251 -6.97 -26.82 2.82
N LEU A 252 -6.57 -26.34 4.00
CA LEU A 252 -5.20 -25.87 4.20
C LEU A 252 -4.18 -27.03 4.22
N GLY A 253 -4.46 -28.08 4.98
CA GLY A 253 -3.60 -29.24 5.15
C GLY A 253 -3.74 -30.23 3.98
N GLU A 254 -4.85 -30.98 3.96
CA GLU A 254 -5.03 -32.10 3.04
C GLU A 254 -5.09 -31.70 1.56
N THR A 255 -5.78 -30.60 1.24
CA THR A 255 -5.95 -30.17 -0.17
C THR A 255 -4.74 -29.41 -0.68
N LEU A 256 -4.21 -28.46 0.09
CA LEU A 256 -3.15 -27.56 -0.36
C LEU A 256 -1.74 -27.97 0.12
N GLY A 257 -1.61 -28.95 1.01
CA GLY A 257 -0.33 -29.48 1.49
C GLY A 257 0.38 -28.59 2.52
N TYR A 258 -0.32 -27.72 3.23
CA TYR A 258 0.27 -26.88 4.29
C TYR A 258 0.19 -27.54 5.67
N ASP A 259 0.57 -28.81 5.79
CA ASP A 259 0.44 -29.63 7.02
C ASP A 259 1.20 -29.07 8.24
N ALA A 260 2.25 -28.27 7.99
CA ALA A 260 3.02 -27.62 9.03
C ALA A 260 2.33 -26.39 9.66
N LEU A 261 1.24 -25.90 9.06
CA LEU A 261 0.49 -24.75 9.56
C LEU A 261 -0.61 -25.19 10.51
N THR A 262 -0.59 -24.64 11.72
CA THR A 262 -1.61 -24.90 12.73
C THR A 262 -2.55 -23.71 12.85
N ILE A 263 -3.86 -23.93 12.65
CA ILE A 263 -4.90 -22.97 13.00
C ILE A 263 -5.35 -23.27 14.44
N PRO A 264 -5.11 -22.37 15.41
CA PRO A 264 -5.46 -22.64 16.81
C PRO A 264 -6.99 -22.76 16.99
N ASP A 265 -7.45 -23.67 17.85
CA ASP A 265 -8.90 -23.86 18.11
C ASP A 265 -9.56 -22.56 18.60
N SER A 266 -8.83 -21.77 19.39
CA SER A 266 -9.28 -20.47 19.90
C SER A 266 -9.62 -19.46 18.80
N ALA A 267 -9.10 -19.63 17.58
CA ALA A 267 -9.49 -18.81 16.43
C ALA A 267 -10.95 -19.02 16.04
N PHE A 268 -11.43 -20.27 16.14
CA PHE A 268 -12.82 -20.60 15.83
C PHE A 268 -13.75 -20.29 16.99
N GLU A 269 -13.31 -20.46 18.24
CA GLU A 269 -14.15 -20.21 19.41
C GLU A 269 -14.50 -18.74 19.61
N LYS A 270 -13.56 -17.84 19.30
CA LYS A 270 -13.72 -16.40 19.51
C LYS A 270 -14.38 -15.69 18.32
N ASP A 271 -14.17 -16.20 17.11
CA ASP A 271 -14.72 -15.59 15.90
C ASP A 271 -16.22 -15.88 15.72
N THR A 272 -16.84 -15.05 14.87
CA THR A 272 -18.23 -15.23 14.43
C THR A 272 -18.44 -16.63 13.85
N GLN A 273 -19.49 -17.32 14.30
CA GLN A 273 -19.92 -18.61 13.73
C GLN A 273 -20.81 -18.41 12.50
N TRP A 274 -20.88 -19.44 11.65
CA TRP A 274 -21.66 -19.38 10.42
C TRP A 274 -23.11 -18.93 10.60
N GLN A 275 -23.84 -19.55 11.54
CA GLN A 275 -25.25 -19.20 11.74
C GLN A 275 -25.43 -17.76 12.21
N GLN A 276 -24.53 -17.28 13.08
CA GLN A 276 -24.53 -15.88 13.53
C GLN A 276 -24.31 -14.93 12.36
N ALA A 277 -23.36 -15.24 11.47
CA ALA A 277 -23.10 -14.46 10.26
C ALA A 277 -24.33 -14.41 9.33
N VAL A 278 -25.00 -15.56 9.11
CA VAL A 278 -26.22 -15.61 8.32
C VAL A 278 -27.31 -14.74 8.93
N ASP A 279 -27.50 -14.86 10.23
CA ASP A 279 -28.56 -14.16 10.96
C ASP A 279 -28.39 -12.63 10.92
N PHE A 280 -27.20 -12.11 11.23
CA PHE A 280 -26.98 -10.66 11.19
C PHE A 280 -26.92 -10.13 9.75
N CYS A 281 -26.39 -10.89 8.77
CA CYS A 281 -26.36 -10.43 7.38
C CYS A 281 -27.78 -10.26 6.83
N GLY A 282 -28.70 -11.16 7.19
CA GLY A 282 -30.11 -11.04 6.85
C GLY A 282 -30.74 -9.77 7.42
N ARG A 283 -30.61 -9.57 8.74
CA ARG A 283 -31.20 -8.41 9.45
C ARG A 283 -30.61 -7.07 8.99
N LEU A 284 -29.28 -6.98 8.91
CA LEU A 284 -28.59 -5.77 8.45
C LEU A 284 -28.88 -5.47 6.98
N GLY A 285 -29.02 -6.50 6.15
CA GLY A 285 -29.46 -6.38 4.77
C GLY A 285 -30.86 -5.79 4.64
N ASP A 286 -31.83 -6.32 5.39
CA ASP A 286 -33.20 -5.80 5.43
C ASP A 286 -33.24 -4.35 5.97
N ARG A 287 -32.45 -4.07 7.01
CA ARG A 287 -32.33 -2.74 7.61
C ARG A 287 -31.79 -1.72 6.63
N ALA A 288 -30.67 -2.02 5.96
CA ALA A 288 -30.08 -1.13 4.96
C ALA A 288 -31.06 -0.84 3.82
N ALA A 289 -31.75 -1.87 3.31
CA ALA A 289 -32.76 -1.70 2.26
C ALA A 289 -33.92 -0.79 2.72
N GLY A 290 -34.40 -0.94 3.95
CA GLY A 290 -35.42 -0.08 4.54
C GLY A 290 -35.02 1.40 4.67
N LEU A 291 -33.72 1.67 4.73
CA LEU A 291 -33.14 3.02 4.79
C LEU A 291 -32.74 3.56 3.40
N GLY A 292 -32.91 2.79 2.33
CA GLY A 292 -32.39 3.14 1.00
C GLY A 292 -30.87 3.08 0.88
N LEU A 293 -30.20 2.40 1.81
CA LEU A 293 -28.76 2.17 1.83
C LEU A 293 -28.42 0.76 1.32
N SER A 294 -27.13 0.49 1.18
CA SER A 294 -26.61 -0.79 0.70
C SER A 294 -25.76 -1.45 1.77
N PHE A 295 -25.97 -2.75 1.95
CA PHE A 295 -25.19 -3.62 2.84
C PHE A 295 -24.43 -4.65 2.01
N GLY A 296 -23.18 -4.94 2.38
CA GLY A 296 -22.33 -5.91 1.70
C GLY A 296 -21.46 -6.73 2.64
N VAL A 297 -20.76 -7.71 2.08
CA VAL A 297 -19.76 -8.51 2.82
C VAL A 297 -18.43 -8.50 2.09
N LYS A 298 -17.35 -8.66 2.84
CA LYS A 298 -16.00 -8.78 2.30
C LYS A 298 -15.33 -10.09 2.70
N PHE A 299 -14.83 -10.83 1.71
CA PHE A 299 -14.07 -12.07 1.88
C PHE A 299 -12.63 -11.89 1.39
N SER A 300 -11.63 -11.81 2.27
CA SER A 300 -11.70 -11.96 3.72
C SER A 300 -10.65 -11.10 4.42
N ASN A 301 -10.65 -11.16 5.76
CA ASN A 301 -9.45 -10.85 6.53
C ASN A 301 -8.39 -11.97 6.36
N THR A 302 -7.22 -11.77 6.94
CA THR A 302 -6.17 -12.79 7.04
C THR A 302 -6.61 -14.00 7.88
N LEU A 303 -5.91 -15.13 7.75
CA LEU A 303 -6.13 -16.31 8.60
C LEU A 303 -5.09 -16.37 9.71
N ILE A 304 -5.51 -16.37 10.98
CA ILE A 304 -4.61 -16.62 12.11
C ILE A 304 -4.04 -18.04 12.08
N VAL A 305 -2.73 -18.16 12.26
CA VAL A 305 -1.99 -19.43 12.37
C VAL A 305 -0.91 -19.32 13.45
N GLY A 306 -0.46 -20.46 13.99
CA GLY A 306 0.68 -20.49 14.90
C GLY A 306 1.96 -19.99 14.23
N ASN A 307 2.71 -19.13 14.93
CA ASN A 307 4.00 -18.65 14.44
C ASN A 307 5.04 -19.78 14.52
N HIS A 308 5.64 -20.08 13.38
CA HIS A 308 6.69 -21.10 13.23
C HIS A 308 7.95 -20.51 12.58
N ARG A 309 8.02 -19.18 12.43
CA ARG A 309 9.08 -18.46 11.73
C ARG A 309 10.03 -17.81 12.72
N ASP A 310 11.31 -17.79 12.36
CA ASP A 310 12.34 -17.00 13.07
C ASP A 310 12.40 -15.53 12.60
N PHE A 311 11.46 -15.11 11.74
CA PHE A 311 11.43 -13.77 11.14
C PHE A 311 10.82 -12.73 12.09
N PHE A 312 9.69 -13.05 12.72
CA PHE A 312 9.01 -12.15 13.66
C PHE A 312 9.66 -12.21 15.05
N PRO A 313 9.48 -11.18 15.89
CA PRO A 313 9.89 -11.24 17.29
C PRO A 313 9.36 -12.50 18.00
N LYS A 314 10.18 -13.11 18.85
CA LYS A 314 9.82 -14.34 19.59
C LYS A 314 8.61 -14.18 20.54
N SER A 315 8.18 -12.95 20.81
CA SER A 315 6.96 -12.65 21.55
C SER A 315 5.70 -13.03 20.78
N GLU A 316 5.76 -13.13 19.47
CA GLU A 316 4.60 -13.39 18.61
C GLU A 316 4.36 -14.89 18.51
N GLU A 317 3.41 -15.41 19.28
CA GLU A 317 3.02 -16.84 19.24
C GLU A 317 2.16 -17.19 18.03
N VAL A 318 1.51 -16.19 17.43
CA VAL A 318 0.62 -16.31 16.27
C VAL A 318 0.99 -15.29 15.20
N MET A 319 0.58 -15.56 13.97
CA MET A 319 0.74 -14.66 12.83
C MET A 319 -0.44 -14.80 11.85
N TYR A 320 -0.55 -13.88 10.92
CA TYR A 320 -1.69 -13.73 10.02
C TYR A 320 -1.32 -14.10 8.60
N LEU A 321 -1.84 -15.23 8.12
CA LEU A 321 -1.61 -15.76 6.79
C LEU A 321 -2.42 -15.00 5.73
N SER A 322 -1.73 -14.64 4.65
CA SER A 322 -2.27 -14.04 3.42
C SER A 322 -1.69 -14.72 2.17
N GLY A 323 -2.10 -14.24 0.99
CA GLY A 323 -1.59 -14.74 -0.28
C GLY A 323 -2.32 -16.00 -0.80
N PRO A 324 -1.64 -16.86 -1.58
CA PRO A 324 -2.26 -17.91 -2.38
C PRO A 324 -3.23 -18.85 -1.63
N PRO A 325 -2.87 -19.51 -0.51
CA PRO A 325 -3.79 -20.42 0.17
C PRO A 325 -5.07 -19.72 0.67
N LEU A 326 -4.95 -18.46 1.12
CA LEU A 326 -6.10 -17.68 1.57
C LEU A 326 -7.14 -17.49 0.44
N HIS A 327 -6.70 -17.42 -0.82
CA HIS A 327 -7.62 -17.31 -1.95
C HIS A 327 -8.58 -18.50 -2.05
N VAL A 328 -8.06 -19.73 -1.87
CA VAL A 328 -8.88 -20.95 -1.94
C VAL A 328 -9.91 -20.99 -0.82
N LEU A 329 -9.48 -20.65 0.41
CA LEU A 329 -10.38 -20.57 1.56
C LEU A 329 -11.47 -19.51 1.34
N ALA A 330 -11.09 -18.29 0.94
CA ALA A 330 -12.02 -17.19 0.73
C ALA A 330 -13.00 -17.47 -0.43
N VAL A 331 -12.55 -18.08 -1.53
CA VAL A 331 -13.44 -18.47 -2.64
C VAL A 331 -14.42 -19.57 -2.22
N ASN A 332 -13.99 -20.57 -1.44
CA ASN A 332 -14.91 -21.56 -0.86
C ASN A 332 -15.96 -20.89 0.03
N LEU A 333 -15.58 -19.86 0.79
CA LEU A 333 -16.49 -19.07 1.62
C LEU A 333 -17.48 -18.26 0.77
N VAL A 334 -17.03 -17.66 -0.34
CA VAL A 334 -17.91 -17.02 -1.35
C VAL A 334 -18.94 -18.02 -1.88
N GLY A 335 -18.51 -19.25 -2.20
CA GLY A 335 -19.41 -20.33 -2.63
C GLY A 335 -20.51 -20.62 -1.61
N ARG A 336 -20.11 -20.89 -0.37
CA ARG A 336 -21.04 -21.16 0.75
C ARG A 336 -21.99 -19.98 1.01
N PHE A 337 -21.50 -18.75 0.91
CA PHE A 337 -22.32 -17.55 1.07
C PHE A 337 -23.37 -17.42 -0.02
N ARG A 338 -23.00 -17.66 -1.29
CA ARG A 338 -23.94 -17.64 -2.43
C ARG A 338 -24.93 -18.80 -2.41
N GLU A 339 -24.61 -19.93 -1.81
CA GLU A 339 -25.60 -20.98 -1.57
C GLU A 339 -26.70 -20.54 -0.59
N THR A 340 -26.38 -19.63 0.33
CA THR A 340 -27.33 -19.13 1.35
C THR A 340 -28.08 -17.90 0.89
N PHE A 341 -27.39 -16.94 0.29
CA PHE A 341 -27.93 -15.62 -0.04
C PHE A 341 -28.11 -15.38 -1.54
N ALA A 342 -27.75 -16.34 -2.40
CA ALA A 342 -27.65 -16.12 -3.84
C ALA A 342 -26.82 -14.85 -4.12
N ASP A 343 -27.32 -14.00 -5.00
CA ASP A 343 -26.70 -12.73 -5.40
C ASP A 343 -27.27 -11.52 -4.64
N ARG A 344 -27.90 -11.76 -3.49
CA ARG A 344 -28.62 -10.70 -2.76
C ARG A 344 -27.69 -9.57 -2.30
N PHE A 345 -26.44 -9.87 -1.98
CA PHE A 345 -25.50 -8.91 -1.40
C PHE A 345 -24.26 -8.73 -2.27
N PRO A 346 -23.78 -7.48 -2.45
CA PRO A 346 -22.48 -7.24 -3.06
C PRO A 346 -21.37 -7.88 -2.22
N ILE A 347 -20.39 -8.46 -2.92
CA ILE A 347 -19.24 -9.14 -2.31
C ILE A 347 -17.96 -8.42 -2.72
N SER A 348 -17.34 -7.74 -1.77
CA SER A 348 -15.96 -7.27 -1.85
C SER A 348 -15.00 -8.44 -1.61
N PHE A 349 -13.83 -8.45 -2.24
CA PHE A 349 -12.92 -9.58 -2.14
C PHE A 349 -11.45 -9.17 -1.96
N SER A 350 -10.78 -9.80 -0.99
CA SER A 350 -9.39 -9.56 -0.62
C SER A 350 -8.74 -10.85 -0.10
N ALA A 351 -8.26 -11.70 -1.00
CA ALA A 351 -7.55 -12.90 -0.61
C ALA A 351 -6.69 -13.42 -1.76
N GLY A 352 -5.36 -13.29 -1.67
CA GLY A 352 -4.44 -13.88 -2.65
C GLY A 352 -4.73 -13.52 -4.11
N ILE A 353 -5.23 -12.31 -4.38
CA ILE A 353 -5.44 -11.82 -5.73
C ILE A 353 -4.08 -11.53 -6.38
N ASP A 354 -3.93 -11.99 -7.61
CA ASP A 354 -2.80 -11.75 -8.51
C ASP A 354 -3.31 -11.59 -9.94
N LYS A 355 -2.40 -11.44 -10.91
CA LYS A 355 -2.78 -11.29 -12.31
C LYS A 355 -3.52 -12.51 -12.85
N GLN A 356 -3.29 -13.72 -12.33
CA GLN A 356 -3.84 -14.94 -12.89
C GLN A 356 -5.29 -15.17 -12.50
N ASN A 357 -5.71 -14.75 -11.30
CA ASN A 357 -7.07 -14.96 -10.81
C ASN A 357 -7.95 -13.70 -10.80
N PHE A 358 -7.39 -12.51 -11.07
CA PHE A 358 -8.17 -11.27 -11.08
C PHE A 358 -9.35 -11.33 -12.05
N ALA A 359 -9.13 -11.85 -13.25
CA ALA A 359 -10.18 -11.99 -14.26
C ALA A 359 -11.25 -13.03 -13.86
N ASP A 360 -10.90 -14.03 -13.05
CA ASP A 360 -11.86 -15.01 -12.52
C ASP A 360 -12.71 -14.41 -11.39
N ALA A 361 -12.08 -13.61 -10.51
CA ALA A 361 -12.79 -12.84 -9.49
C ALA A 361 -13.80 -11.85 -10.13
N ALA A 362 -13.42 -11.21 -11.24
CA ALA A 362 -14.34 -10.37 -12.01
C ALA A 362 -15.47 -11.18 -12.66
N ALA A 363 -15.17 -12.37 -13.21
CA ALA A 363 -16.16 -13.24 -13.86
C ALA A 363 -17.22 -13.80 -12.91
N ILE A 364 -16.91 -13.88 -11.60
CA ILE A 364 -17.89 -14.21 -10.58
C ILE A 364 -18.51 -12.96 -9.94
N GLY A 365 -18.26 -11.75 -10.45
CA GLY A 365 -18.92 -10.53 -9.96
C GLY A 365 -18.47 -10.06 -8.58
N LEU A 366 -17.21 -10.31 -8.20
CA LEU A 366 -16.65 -9.69 -6.99
C LEU A 366 -16.33 -8.23 -7.26
N CYS A 367 -16.70 -7.34 -6.36
CA CYS A 367 -16.37 -5.92 -6.44
C CYS A 367 -16.54 -5.26 -5.06
N PRO A 368 -15.53 -4.50 -4.57
CA PRO A 368 -14.20 -4.31 -5.15
C PRO A 368 -13.35 -5.58 -5.09
N ILE A 369 -12.39 -5.72 -6.01
CA ILE A 369 -11.35 -6.75 -5.98
C ILE A 369 -10.08 -6.07 -5.49
N THR A 370 -9.78 -6.23 -4.20
CA THR A 370 -8.67 -5.53 -3.54
C THR A 370 -7.44 -6.42 -3.35
N VAL A 371 -6.25 -5.83 -3.45
CA VAL A 371 -4.95 -6.53 -3.44
C VAL A 371 -4.01 -5.96 -2.38
N CYS A 372 -3.28 -6.84 -1.69
CA CYS A 372 -2.21 -6.47 -0.76
C CYS A 372 -0.94 -7.28 -1.01
N SER A 373 -0.94 -8.58 -0.70
CA SER A 373 0.27 -9.43 -0.72
C SER A 373 1.02 -9.45 -2.06
N ASP A 374 0.33 -9.33 -3.20
CA ASP A 374 1.01 -9.29 -4.51
C ASP A 374 1.68 -7.93 -4.79
N LEU A 375 1.15 -6.83 -4.26
CA LEU A 375 1.76 -5.50 -4.37
C LEU A 375 3.02 -5.36 -3.50
N LEU A 376 3.19 -6.20 -2.47
CA LEU A 376 4.43 -6.29 -1.68
C LEU A 376 5.58 -6.99 -2.42
N LYS A 377 5.33 -7.61 -3.58
CA LYS A 377 6.34 -8.35 -4.35
C LYS A 377 7.04 -7.45 -5.38
N PRO A 378 8.20 -7.88 -5.94
CA PRO A 378 8.92 -7.10 -6.95
C PRO A 378 8.03 -6.61 -8.08
N GLY A 379 8.09 -5.29 -8.32
CA GLY A 379 7.23 -4.57 -9.25
C GLY A 379 6.23 -3.63 -8.57
N GLY A 380 5.87 -3.87 -7.30
CA GLY A 380 5.05 -2.96 -6.51
C GLY A 380 3.70 -2.64 -7.16
N TYR A 381 3.29 -1.38 -7.09
CA TYR A 381 2.12 -0.84 -7.79
C TYR A 381 2.14 -1.06 -9.31
N GLY A 382 3.32 -1.15 -9.92
CA GLY A 382 3.47 -1.46 -11.35
C GLY A 382 3.01 -2.87 -11.75
N ARG A 383 2.62 -3.72 -10.79
CA ARG A 383 1.98 -5.02 -11.03
C ARG A 383 0.49 -4.90 -11.33
N ALA A 384 -0.17 -3.86 -10.80
CA ALA A 384 -1.61 -3.65 -10.92
C ALA A 384 -2.09 -3.55 -12.38
N SER A 385 -1.30 -2.89 -13.24
CA SER A 385 -1.60 -2.74 -14.67
C SER A 385 -1.66 -4.09 -15.42
N ALA A 386 -0.93 -5.10 -14.94
CA ALA A 386 -0.97 -6.45 -15.51
C ALA A 386 -2.28 -7.18 -15.21
N TYR A 387 -2.98 -6.86 -14.11
CA TYR A 387 -4.26 -7.47 -13.76
C TYR A 387 -5.34 -7.04 -14.76
N LEU A 388 -5.38 -5.75 -15.06
CA LEU A 388 -6.29 -5.16 -16.03
C LEU A 388 -5.96 -5.60 -17.46
N SER A 389 -4.67 -5.75 -17.78
CA SER A 389 -4.23 -6.28 -19.09
C SER A 389 -4.67 -7.73 -19.29
N GLU A 390 -4.56 -8.58 -18.26
CA GLU A 390 -5.07 -9.95 -18.30
C GLU A 390 -6.60 -9.97 -18.44
N LEU A 391 -7.32 -9.14 -17.68
CA LEU A 391 -8.77 -9.02 -17.81
C LEU A 391 -9.19 -8.63 -19.24
N HIS A 392 -8.56 -7.62 -19.84
CA HIS A 392 -8.79 -7.28 -21.25
C HIS A 392 -8.55 -8.47 -22.18
N SER A 393 -7.44 -9.20 -21.99
CA SER A 393 -7.14 -10.39 -22.80
C SER A 393 -8.22 -11.47 -22.67
N ARG A 394 -8.77 -11.68 -21.46
CA ARG A 394 -9.85 -12.66 -21.25
C ARG A 394 -11.19 -12.19 -21.81
N MET A 395 -11.48 -10.89 -21.72
CA MET A 395 -12.65 -10.29 -22.35
C MET A 395 -12.60 -10.44 -23.87
N ASP A 396 -11.44 -10.17 -24.49
CA ASP A 396 -11.21 -10.37 -25.91
C ASP A 396 -11.41 -11.82 -26.35
N ALA A 397 -10.89 -12.78 -25.56
CA ALA A 397 -11.00 -14.20 -25.87
C ALA A 397 -12.45 -14.71 -25.94
N VAL A 398 -13.36 -14.05 -25.24
CA VAL A 398 -14.79 -14.39 -25.23
C VAL A 398 -15.66 -13.38 -25.97
N GLY A 399 -15.08 -12.36 -26.60
CA GLY A 399 -15.82 -11.32 -27.33
C GLY A 399 -16.68 -10.42 -26.44
N ALA A 400 -16.22 -10.10 -25.23
CA ALA A 400 -16.93 -9.20 -24.31
C ALA A 400 -16.41 -7.75 -24.40
N SER A 401 -17.33 -6.80 -24.55
CA SER A 401 -17.07 -5.35 -24.54
C SER A 401 -17.07 -4.73 -23.14
N ASP A 402 -17.74 -5.37 -22.20
CA ASP A 402 -18.01 -4.84 -20.86
C ASP A 402 -18.04 -5.97 -19.81
N LEU A 403 -17.95 -5.61 -18.53
CA LEU A 403 -17.95 -6.57 -17.42
C LEU A 403 -19.24 -7.44 -17.36
N PRO A 404 -20.47 -6.91 -17.51
CA PRO A 404 -21.67 -7.74 -17.55
C PRO A 404 -21.62 -8.83 -18.63
N SER A 405 -21.24 -8.46 -19.85
CA SER A 405 -21.08 -9.39 -20.96
C SER A 405 -19.96 -10.39 -20.70
N TYR A 406 -18.87 -9.96 -20.06
CA TYR A 406 -17.78 -10.85 -19.66
C TYR A 406 -18.26 -11.89 -18.64
N ILE A 407 -19.03 -11.51 -17.62
CA ILE A 407 -19.62 -12.45 -16.65
C ILE A 407 -20.45 -13.51 -17.38
N VAL A 408 -21.32 -13.10 -18.30
CA VAL A 408 -22.18 -14.03 -19.05
C VAL A 408 -21.37 -15.02 -19.89
N ARG A 409 -20.25 -14.57 -20.48
CA ARG A 409 -19.47 -15.35 -21.45
C ARG A 409 -18.28 -16.13 -20.85
N ALA A 410 -17.69 -15.67 -19.75
CA ALA A 410 -16.38 -16.11 -19.24
C ALA A 410 -16.23 -17.62 -19.05
N TYR A 411 -17.27 -18.29 -18.56
CA TYR A 411 -17.26 -19.72 -18.27
C TYR A 411 -18.19 -20.55 -19.16
N GLY A 412 -18.83 -19.91 -20.16
CA GLY A 412 -19.82 -20.57 -21.02
C GLY A 412 -21.13 -20.92 -20.32
N GLU A 413 -21.40 -20.37 -19.13
CA GLU A 413 -22.62 -20.66 -18.35
C GLU A 413 -23.81 -19.77 -18.75
N GLY A 414 -23.63 -18.79 -19.64
CA GLY A 414 -24.65 -17.84 -20.05
C GLY A 414 -25.93 -18.49 -20.58
N ALA A 415 -25.83 -19.52 -21.44
CA ALA A 415 -27.02 -20.18 -21.98
C ALA A 415 -27.84 -20.87 -20.89
N ALA A 416 -27.18 -21.61 -20.00
CA ALA A 416 -27.84 -22.30 -18.89
C ALA A 416 -28.36 -21.35 -17.80
N ALA A 417 -27.77 -20.15 -17.68
CA ALA A 417 -28.28 -19.07 -16.83
C ALA A 417 -29.52 -18.42 -17.44
N LEU A 418 -29.54 -18.20 -18.75
CA LEU A 418 -30.69 -17.62 -19.46
C LEU A 418 -31.93 -18.53 -19.34
N GLU A 419 -31.74 -19.85 -19.48
CA GLU A 419 -32.82 -20.82 -19.29
C GLU A 419 -33.39 -20.79 -17.87
N ALA A 420 -32.55 -20.51 -16.86
CA ALA A 420 -32.99 -20.43 -15.47
C ALA A 420 -33.90 -19.22 -15.19
N LEU A 421 -33.88 -18.19 -16.05
CA LEU A 421 -34.81 -17.06 -15.94
C LEU A 421 -36.27 -17.44 -16.21
N SER A 422 -36.51 -18.63 -16.77
CA SER A 422 -37.87 -19.17 -17.02
C SER A 422 -38.75 -18.23 -17.85
N LEU A 423 -38.14 -17.51 -18.80
CA LEU A 423 -38.87 -16.72 -19.81
C LEU A 423 -39.77 -17.63 -20.66
N ALA A 424 -40.87 -17.08 -21.18
CA ALA A 424 -41.77 -17.84 -22.05
C ALA A 424 -41.04 -18.31 -23.31
N ALA A 425 -41.37 -19.50 -23.81
CA ALA A 425 -40.66 -20.10 -24.94
C ALA A 425 -40.80 -19.28 -26.25
N ASP A 426 -41.87 -18.50 -26.37
CA ASP A 426 -42.16 -17.56 -27.45
C ASP A 426 -41.72 -16.11 -27.16
N ASP A 427 -41.03 -15.87 -26.04
CA ASP A 427 -40.50 -14.55 -25.71
C ASP A 427 -39.42 -14.13 -26.72
N PRO A 428 -39.60 -13.02 -27.46
CA PRO A 428 -38.64 -12.56 -28.46
C PRO A 428 -37.28 -12.21 -27.84
N THR A 429 -37.24 -11.82 -26.56
CA THR A 429 -36.02 -11.52 -25.81
C THR A 429 -35.15 -12.77 -25.65
N LEU A 430 -35.78 -13.93 -25.40
CA LEU A 430 -35.07 -15.21 -25.27
C LEU A 430 -34.36 -15.58 -26.58
N ALA A 431 -35.04 -15.42 -27.72
CA ALA A 431 -34.47 -15.67 -29.04
C ALA A 431 -33.33 -14.68 -29.36
N ALA A 432 -33.52 -13.39 -29.03
CA ALA A 432 -32.50 -12.35 -29.21
C ALA A 432 -31.25 -12.62 -28.36
N CYS A 433 -31.42 -12.98 -27.08
CA CYS A 433 -30.31 -13.29 -26.18
C CYS A 433 -29.51 -14.50 -26.67
N ARG A 434 -30.18 -15.57 -27.13
CA ARG A 434 -29.51 -16.75 -27.71
C ARG A 434 -28.71 -16.38 -28.95
N ALA A 435 -29.32 -15.64 -29.88
CA ALA A 435 -28.65 -15.20 -31.10
C ALA A 435 -27.43 -14.30 -30.80
N ALA A 436 -27.54 -13.39 -29.82
CA ALA A 436 -26.45 -12.54 -29.39
C ALA A 436 -25.34 -13.34 -28.69
N LEU A 437 -25.69 -14.32 -27.86
CA LEU A 437 -24.72 -15.20 -27.20
C LEU A 437 -23.91 -16.00 -28.22
N ASP A 438 -24.59 -16.68 -29.16
CA ASP A 438 -23.97 -17.55 -30.16
C ASP A 438 -23.21 -16.76 -31.24
N GLY A 439 -23.74 -15.61 -31.65
CA GLY A 439 -23.19 -14.79 -32.73
C GLY A 439 -22.20 -13.71 -32.28
N GLY A 440 -21.92 -13.58 -30.99
CA GLY A 440 -21.06 -12.50 -30.46
C GLY A 440 -21.70 -11.10 -30.53
N GLY A 441 -23.03 -11.03 -30.50
CA GLY A 441 -23.79 -9.77 -30.47
C GLY A 441 -23.79 -9.08 -29.09
N ASP A 442 -24.34 -7.87 -29.07
CA ASP A 442 -24.53 -7.06 -27.87
C ASP A 442 -25.56 -7.71 -26.93
N LEU A 443 -25.09 -8.23 -25.79
CA LEU A 443 -25.93 -8.93 -24.82
C LEU A 443 -26.85 -7.97 -24.06
N ALA A 444 -26.38 -6.76 -23.76
CA ALA A 444 -27.17 -5.77 -23.04
C ALA A 444 -28.35 -5.31 -23.90
N ALA A 445 -28.11 -5.03 -25.19
CA ALA A 445 -29.17 -4.68 -26.12
C ALA A 445 -30.17 -5.83 -26.34
N ALA A 446 -29.69 -7.08 -26.38
CA ALA A 446 -30.55 -8.25 -26.57
C ALA A 446 -31.41 -8.59 -25.35
N ALA A 447 -30.86 -8.44 -24.14
CA ALA A 447 -31.54 -8.78 -22.89
C ALA A 447 -32.42 -7.65 -22.34
N GLY A 448 -32.11 -6.39 -22.66
CA GLY A 448 -32.83 -5.23 -22.12
C GLY A 448 -32.91 -5.29 -20.59
N ASP A 449 -34.13 -5.17 -20.06
CA ASP A 449 -34.40 -5.19 -18.62
C ASP A 449 -34.05 -6.54 -17.94
N HIS A 450 -33.83 -7.61 -18.71
CA HIS A 450 -33.44 -8.92 -18.19
C HIS A 450 -31.93 -9.07 -18.00
N MET A 451 -31.11 -8.10 -18.41
CA MET A 451 -29.65 -8.22 -18.34
C MET A 451 -29.14 -8.45 -16.92
N ASP A 452 -29.62 -7.69 -15.94
CA ASP A 452 -29.19 -7.82 -14.54
C ASP A 452 -29.57 -9.20 -13.97
N ALA A 453 -30.77 -9.68 -14.27
CA ALA A 453 -31.20 -11.02 -13.86
C ALA A 453 -30.36 -12.12 -14.52
N TRP A 454 -30.00 -11.95 -15.80
CA TRP A 454 -29.14 -12.89 -16.51
C TRP A 454 -27.72 -12.94 -15.95
N VAL A 455 -27.13 -11.78 -15.67
CA VAL A 455 -25.83 -11.65 -15.01
C VAL A 455 -25.87 -12.31 -13.63
N SER A 456 -26.90 -12.02 -12.84
CA SER A 456 -27.13 -12.60 -11.51
C SER A 456 -27.26 -14.12 -11.54
N ALA A 457 -28.01 -14.68 -12.50
CA ALA A 457 -28.08 -16.12 -12.67
C ALA A 457 -26.73 -16.73 -13.11
N THR A 458 -25.97 -16.00 -13.95
CA THR A 458 -24.69 -16.48 -14.47
C THR A 458 -23.59 -16.47 -13.40
N LEU A 459 -23.50 -15.43 -12.57
CA LEU A 459 -22.47 -15.36 -11.52
C LEU A 459 -22.62 -16.49 -10.50
N LEU A 460 -23.83 -16.96 -10.20
CA LEU A 460 -24.04 -18.09 -9.28
C LEU A 460 -23.47 -19.38 -9.87
N ARG A 461 -23.64 -19.59 -11.18
CA ARG A 461 -23.08 -20.72 -11.91
C ARG A 461 -21.56 -20.61 -12.02
N ASN A 462 -21.05 -19.44 -12.40
CA ASN A 462 -19.63 -19.15 -12.48
C ASN A 462 -18.95 -19.38 -11.13
N THR A 463 -19.58 -19.01 -10.00
CA THR A 463 -19.03 -19.29 -8.66
C THR A 463 -18.86 -20.76 -8.41
N ARG A 464 -19.89 -21.59 -8.65
CA ARG A 464 -19.77 -23.04 -8.39
C ARG A 464 -18.63 -23.64 -9.20
N ARG A 465 -18.52 -23.24 -10.47
CA ARG A 465 -17.44 -23.68 -11.36
C ARG A 465 -16.08 -23.21 -10.88
N TYR A 466 -15.95 -21.93 -10.51
CA TYR A 466 -14.69 -21.36 -10.07
C TYR A 466 -14.25 -21.90 -8.71
N VAL A 467 -15.15 -22.13 -7.77
CA VAL A 467 -14.85 -22.76 -6.47
C VAL A 467 -14.22 -24.13 -6.69
N ALA A 468 -14.82 -24.96 -7.56
CA ALA A 468 -14.29 -26.29 -7.87
C ALA A 468 -12.91 -26.19 -8.55
N ALA A 469 -12.77 -25.34 -9.58
CA ALA A 469 -11.51 -25.17 -10.30
C ALA A 469 -10.39 -24.64 -9.40
N CYS A 470 -10.68 -23.60 -8.60
CA CYS A 470 -9.75 -22.99 -7.66
C CYS A 470 -9.28 -23.96 -6.57
N THR A 471 -10.19 -24.77 -6.03
CA THR A 471 -9.86 -25.76 -4.99
C THR A 471 -8.93 -26.85 -5.50
N ALA A 472 -9.05 -27.22 -6.78
CA ALA A 472 -8.23 -28.26 -7.42
C ALA A 472 -6.94 -27.71 -8.07
N ASP A 473 -6.68 -26.40 -8.01
CA ASP A 473 -5.57 -25.79 -8.72
C ASP A 473 -4.27 -25.84 -7.90
N ASP A 474 -3.33 -26.68 -8.36
CA ASP A 474 -2.01 -26.86 -7.76
C ASP A 474 -1.21 -25.56 -7.58
N ARG A 475 -1.53 -24.47 -8.29
CA ARG A 475 -0.82 -23.19 -8.09
C ARG A 475 -0.94 -22.66 -6.67
N TYR A 476 -2.00 -23.05 -5.96
CA TYR A 476 -2.23 -22.67 -4.58
C TYR A 476 -1.57 -23.60 -3.57
N ALA A 477 -1.11 -24.77 -4.01
CA ALA A 477 -0.50 -25.74 -3.13
C ALA A 477 0.86 -25.25 -2.60
N GLN A 478 1.23 -25.75 -1.43
CA GLN A 478 2.48 -25.47 -0.73
C GLN A 478 3.70 -25.74 -1.63
N ALA A 479 3.67 -26.82 -2.40
CA ALA A 479 4.74 -27.20 -3.34
C ALA A 479 5.05 -26.12 -4.39
N ARG A 480 4.08 -25.26 -4.76
CA ARG A 480 4.28 -24.15 -5.71
C ARG A 480 4.69 -22.84 -5.05
N ASN A 481 4.54 -22.74 -3.73
CA ASN A 481 4.70 -21.48 -2.99
C ASN A 481 5.81 -21.53 -1.92
N ALA A 482 6.53 -22.65 -1.78
CA ALA A 482 7.60 -22.81 -0.78
C ALA A 482 8.97 -22.21 -1.16
N LYS A 483 9.12 -21.67 -2.38
CA LYS A 483 10.42 -21.19 -2.87
C LYS A 483 10.78 -19.84 -2.26
N LEU A 484 11.91 -19.80 -1.55
CA LEU A 484 12.47 -18.59 -0.98
C LEU A 484 13.09 -17.66 -2.04
N PRO A 485 13.07 -16.32 -1.83
CA PRO A 485 13.88 -15.36 -2.56
C PRO A 485 15.35 -15.75 -2.55
N ARG A 486 16.02 -15.56 -3.69
CA ARG A 486 17.44 -15.89 -3.83
C ARG A 486 18.30 -14.84 -3.15
N LYS A 487 19.10 -15.27 -2.16
CA LYS A 487 20.26 -14.53 -1.64
C LYS A 487 21.53 -14.91 -2.43
N VAL A 488 22.45 -13.97 -2.60
CA VAL A 488 23.72 -14.19 -3.33
C VAL A 488 24.92 -14.46 -2.42
N GLY A 489 24.75 -14.34 -1.10
CA GLY A 489 25.80 -14.58 -0.11
C GLY A 489 26.77 -13.41 0.09
N SER A 490 26.41 -12.20 -0.36
CA SER A 490 27.09 -10.95 0.01
C SER A 490 26.22 -10.16 0.98
N HIS A 491 26.89 -9.36 1.82
CA HIS A 491 26.22 -8.44 2.73
C HIS A 491 26.07 -7.06 2.09
N LEU A 492 24.96 -6.40 2.39
CA LEU A 492 24.81 -4.99 2.07
C LEU A 492 25.85 -4.19 2.84
N GLU A 493 26.42 -3.20 2.14
CA GLU A 493 27.18 -2.11 2.72
C GLU A 493 26.41 -0.79 2.52
N LEU A 494 26.88 0.30 3.15
CA LEU A 494 26.25 1.62 3.03
C LEU A 494 26.11 2.03 1.55
N PHE A 495 27.16 1.84 0.76
CA PHE A 495 27.19 2.07 -0.69
C PHE A 495 27.37 0.76 -1.47
N ASP A 496 27.20 0.82 -2.78
CA ASP A 496 27.59 -0.22 -3.76
C ASP A 496 26.92 -1.60 -3.64
N CYS A 497 25.63 -1.64 -3.30
CA CYS A 497 24.83 -2.87 -3.45
C CYS A 497 24.71 -3.27 -4.93
N LEU A 498 24.12 -4.43 -5.22
CA LEU A 498 23.92 -4.95 -6.59
C LEU A 498 23.14 -4.03 -7.56
N SER A 499 22.62 -2.89 -7.13
CA SER A 499 21.87 -1.94 -7.98
C SER A 499 20.67 -2.57 -8.71
N CYS A 500 20.03 -3.55 -8.06
CA CYS A 500 18.95 -4.35 -8.66
C CYS A 500 17.56 -3.68 -8.64
N ASN A 501 17.41 -2.53 -7.96
CA ASN A 501 16.19 -1.74 -7.83
C ASN A 501 14.97 -2.49 -7.24
N LYS A 502 15.18 -3.57 -6.49
CA LYS A 502 14.05 -4.31 -5.89
C LYS A 502 13.47 -3.63 -4.66
N CYS A 503 14.31 -2.99 -3.84
CA CYS A 503 13.92 -2.44 -2.54
C CYS A 503 12.96 -1.24 -2.62
N VAL A 504 13.02 -0.47 -3.71
CA VAL A 504 12.14 0.69 -3.98
C VAL A 504 10.70 0.23 -4.17
N PRO A 505 10.34 -0.54 -5.23
CA PRO A 505 8.95 -0.88 -5.51
C PRO A 505 8.33 -1.87 -4.51
N VAL A 506 9.11 -2.61 -3.71
CA VAL A 506 8.56 -3.50 -2.67
C VAL A 506 8.31 -2.79 -1.35
N CYS A 507 8.76 -1.53 -1.19
CA CYS A 507 8.48 -0.76 0.01
C CYS A 507 7.00 -0.33 -0.01
N PRO A 508 6.17 -0.77 0.95
CA PRO A 508 4.74 -0.48 0.89
C PRO A 508 4.40 1.00 1.12
N ASN A 509 5.30 1.75 1.77
CA ASN A 509 5.14 3.17 2.09
C ASN A 509 6.00 4.09 1.20
N ASP A 510 6.65 3.52 0.18
CA ASP A 510 7.58 4.26 -0.70
C ASP A 510 8.75 4.94 0.04
N ALA A 511 9.21 4.35 1.16
CA ALA A 511 10.30 4.90 1.95
C ALA A 511 11.68 4.76 1.27
N ASN A 512 11.87 3.72 0.44
CA ASN A 512 13.14 3.49 -0.25
C ASN A 512 13.15 4.24 -1.59
N PHE A 513 14.20 5.01 -1.86
CA PHE A 513 14.33 5.81 -3.08
C PHE A 513 15.74 5.75 -3.68
N VAL A 514 15.87 6.18 -4.93
CA VAL A 514 17.14 6.15 -5.68
C VAL A 514 17.96 7.41 -5.42
N LEU A 515 19.27 7.22 -5.16
CA LEU A 515 20.27 8.28 -5.12
C LEU A 515 21.31 8.06 -6.22
N GLU A 516 21.46 9.03 -7.12
CA GLU A 516 22.48 8.99 -8.16
C GLU A 516 23.73 9.72 -7.67
N THR A 517 24.89 9.06 -7.75
CA THR A 517 26.19 9.64 -7.38
C THR A 517 27.25 9.19 -8.38
N PRO A 518 28.15 10.06 -8.85
CA PRO A 518 29.27 9.60 -9.68
C PRO A 518 30.20 8.67 -8.88
N PRO A 519 30.79 7.64 -9.52
CA PRO A 519 31.88 6.88 -8.94
C PRO A 519 33.02 7.80 -8.51
N ARG A 520 33.62 7.51 -7.36
CA ARG A 520 34.64 8.37 -6.74
C ARG A 520 35.50 7.59 -5.75
N GLU A 521 36.72 8.05 -5.60
CA GLU A 521 37.69 7.56 -4.62
C GLU A 521 38.21 8.75 -3.80
N GLN A 522 38.44 8.54 -2.51
CA GLN A 522 38.96 9.55 -1.60
C GLN A 522 39.92 8.90 -0.62
N ALA A 523 41.14 9.45 -0.51
CA ALA A 523 42.07 9.04 0.53
C ALA A 523 41.45 9.31 1.91
N ILE A 524 41.43 8.31 2.78
CA ILE A 524 40.95 8.44 4.16
C ILE A 524 41.99 9.25 4.93
N LEU A 525 41.57 10.38 5.49
CA LEU A 525 42.45 11.25 6.27
C LEU A 525 42.17 11.06 7.77
N LYS A 526 43.24 10.84 8.54
CA LYS A 526 43.22 10.87 10.01
C LYS A 526 44.02 12.08 10.47
N LEU A 527 43.41 12.92 11.29
CA LEU A 527 44.01 14.14 11.83
C LEU A 527 44.43 13.93 13.28
N ARG A 528 45.64 14.34 13.64
CA ARG A 528 46.14 14.28 15.02
C ARG A 528 46.75 15.61 15.41
N ARG A 529 46.58 16.02 16.67
CA ARG A 529 47.30 17.16 17.21
C ARG A 529 48.77 16.79 17.48
N GLY A 530 49.68 17.48 16.80
CA GLY A 530 51.12 17.47 17.02
C GLY A 530 51.57 18.65 17.88
N ALA A 531 52.89 18.78 18.08
CA ALA A 531 53.47 19.86 18.86
C ALA A 531 53.29 21.25 18.20
N ASP A 532 53.32 21.30 16.86
CA ASP A 532 53.31 22.53 16.06
C ASP A 532 51.98 22.76 15.32
N GLY A 533 50.93 21.98 15.61
CA GLY A 533 49.64 22.07 14.94
C GLY A 533 49.05 20.69 14.59
N TRP A 534 48.05 20.68 13.71
CA TRP A 534 47.44 19.45 13.20
C TRP A 534 48.34 18.77 12.17
N VAL A 535 48.42 17.45 12.23
CA VAL A 535 49.13 16.60 11.27
C VAL A 535 48.13 15.60 10.70
N ALA A 536 48.13 15.45 9.37
CA ALA A 536 47.30 14.47 8.68
C ALA A 536 48.13 13.24 8.29
N ARG A 537 47.52 12.05 8.36
CA ARG A 537 48.01 10.84 7.71
C ARG A 537 46.91 10.21 6.86
N GLU A 538 47.31 9.56 5.78
CA GLU A 538 46.42 8.74 4.98
C GLU A 538 46.28 7.34 5.59
N ASP A 539 45.07 6.78 5.57
CA ASP A 539 44.74 5.48 6.16
C ASP A 539 43.78 4.69 5.27
N GLY A 540 44.21 4.45 4.03
CA GLY A 540 43.42 3.73 3.02
C GLY A 540 42.57 4.65 2.13
N THR A 541 41.61 4.06 1.44
CA THR A 541 40.80 4.74 0.42
C THR A 541 39.34 4.39 0.59
N LEU A 542 38.48 5.41 0.69
CA LEU A 542 37.04 5.28 0.62
C LEU A 542 36.63 5.27 -0.86
N THR A 543 35.78 4.34 -1.26
CA THR A 543 35.39 4.14 -2.67
C THR A 543 33.87 4.04 -2.81
N ILE A 544 33.32 4.71 -3.82
CA ILE A 544 32.01 4.39 -4.40
C ILE A 544 32.25 4.03 -5.86
N ALA A 545 31.98 2.80 -6.24
CA ALA A 545 32.17 2.30 -7.59
C ALA A 545 30.90 2.40 -8.45
N LYS A 546 29.71 2.29 -7.86
CA LYS A 546 28.45 2.25 -8.60
C LYS A 546 27.78 3.61 -8.61
N LYS A 547 27.20 3.94 -9.77
CA LYS A 547 26.50 5.20 -9.94
C LYS A 547 25.19 5.27 -9.14
N THR A 548 24.43 4.19 -9.21
CA THR A 548 23.10 4.10 -8.61
C THR A 548 23.20 3.53 -7.20
N GLN A 549 22.85 4.36 -6.23
CA GLN A 549 22.73 4.03 -4.82
C GLN A 549 21.26 4.08 -4.41
N TYR A 550 20.96 3.58 -3.21
CA TYR A 550 19.62 3.65 -2.63
C TYR A 550 19.70 4.22 -1.23
N ALA A 551 18.60 4.84 -0.82
CA ALA A 551 18.41 5.40 0.50
C ALA A 551 17.03 5.05 1.03
N ASN A 552 16.85 5.32 2.31
CA ASN A 552 15.60 5.17 3.03
C ASN A 552 15.20 6.51 3.66
N PHE A 553 13.95 6.91 3.49
CA PHE A 553 13.35 8.03 4.20
C PHE A 553 12.64 7.49 5.44
N ALA A 554 13.23 7.75 6.61
CA ALA A 554 12.87 7.14 7.89
C ALA A 554 11.41 7.40 8.26
N ASP A 555 10.95 8.61 8.02
CA ASP A 555 9.60 9.09 8.27
C ASP A 555 8.52 8.30 7.53
N PHE A 556 8.86 7.58 6.45
CA PHE A 556 7.95 6.67 5.75
C PHE A 556 8.23 5.20 6.06
N CYS A 557 9.34 4.91 6.73
CA CYS A 557 9.80 3.55 6.98
C CYS A 557 9.27 3.06 8.31
N ASN A 558 8.30 2.15 8.29
CA ASN A 558 7.81 1.47 9.50
C ASN A 558 8.63 0.22 9.88
N GLU A 559 9.80 0.02 9.27
CA GLU A 559 10.67 -1.14 9.53
C GLU A 559 9.96 -2.49 9.35
N CYS A 560 8.99 -2.58 8.42
CA CYS A 560 8.22 -3.81 8.20
C CYS A 560 9.04 -5.03 7.78
N GLY A 561 10.27 -4.83 7.28
CA GLY A 561 11.18 -5.89 6.86
C GLY A 561 11.03 -6.35 5.41
N ASN A 562 9.96 -5.96 4.71
CA ASN A 562 9.66 -6.48 3.37
C ASN A 562 10.76 -6.21 2.32
N CYS A 563 11.48 -5.08 2.44
CA CYS A 563 12.58 -4.80 1.52
C CYS A 563 13.82 -5.70 1.72
N ASP A 564 14.01 -6.28 2.91
CA ASP A 564 15.07 -7.26 3.16
C ASP A 564 14.74 -8.60 2.50
N VAL A 565 13.50 -9.05 2.61
CA VAL A 565 13.00 -10.30 2.01
C VAL A 565 13.38 -10.41 0.54
N PHE A 566 13.24 -9.33 -0.23
CA PHE A 566 13.53 -9.32 -1.67
C PHE A 566 14.92 -8.79 -2.03
N CYS A 567 15.67 -8.27 -1.06
CA CYS A 567 17.06 -7.90 -1.27
C CYS A 567 17.87 -9.16 -1.58
N PRO A 568 18.61 -9.21 -2.70
CA PRO A 568 19.49 -10.34 -3.00
C PRO A 568 20.69 -10.44 -2.05
N GLU A 569 20.99 -9.38 -1.30
CA GLU A 569 22.09 -9.29 -0.35
C GLU A 569 21.53 -9.30 1.07
N ASP A 570 22.35 -9.69 2.04
CA ASP A 570 21.97 -9.85 3.44
C ASP A 570 22.15 -8.53 4.21
N GLY A 571 21.26 -8.24 5.16
CA GLY A 571 21.34 -7.07 6.05
C GLY A 571 20.19 -6.08 5.98
N GLY A 572 19.33 -6.15 4.94
CA GLY A 572 18.15 -5.31 4.83
C GLY A 572 18.41 -3.85 4.39
N PRO A 573 17.79 -3.38 3.30
CA PRO A 573 17.96 -1.99 2.84
C PRO A 573 17.56 -0.93 3.88
N TYR A 574 16.49 -1.16 4.65
CA TYR A 574 16.01 -0.20 5.66
C TYR A 574 16.95 -0.04 6.87
N VAL A 575 17.88 -0.99 7.07
CA VAL A 575 18.86 -0.99 8.17
C VAL A 575 20.19 -0.40 7.70
N VAL A 576 20.68 -0.84 6.54
CA VAL A 576 22.06 -0.60 6.11
C VAL A 576 22.21 0.64 5.21
N LYS A 577 21.18 0.97 4.41
CA LYS A 577 21.29 2.07 3.45
C LYS A 577 21.15 3.44 4.13
N PRO A 578 21.71 4.52 3.55
CA PRO A 578 21.59 5.86 4.10
C PRO A 578 20.15 6.18 4.46
N ARG A 579 19.91 6.41 5.75
CA ARG A 579 18.58 6.65 6.32
C ARG A 579 18.43 8.13 6.66
N PHE A 580 17.41 8.79 6.13
CA PHE A 580 17.19 10.22 6.28
C PHE A 580 15.94 10.51 7.08
N PHE A 581 16.03 11.43 8.03
CA PHE A 581 14.93 11.88 8.87
C PHE A 581 14.43 13.25 8.40
N GLY A 582 13.13 13.49 8.51
CA GLY A 582 12.53 14.79 8.21
C GLY A 582 12.81 15.86 9.27
N SER A 583 13.19 15.44 10.50
CA SER A 583 13.51 16.34 11.60
C SER A 583 14.75 15.90 12.40
N LEU A 584 15.40 16.87 13.06
CA LEU A 584 16.50 16.58 14.01
C LEU A 584 16.00 15.83 15.25
N ALA A 585 14.76 16.07 15.67
CA ALA A 585 14.15 15.40 16.82
C ALA A 585 14.00 13.90 16.54
N ASP A 586 13.47 13.52 15.38
CA ASP A 586 13.30 12.13 14.98
C ASP A 586 14.64 11.41 14.79
N LEU A 587 15.65 12.11 14.24
CA LEU A 587 17.01 11.57 14.18
C LEU A 587 17.50 11.18 15.58
N HIS A 588 17.28 12.01 16.60
CA HIS A 588 17.69 11.72 17.97
C HIS A 588 16.85 10.63 18.65
N GLU A 589 15.53 10.66 18.44
CA GLU A 589 14.59 9.72 19.05
C GLU A 589 14.78 8.29 18.53
N PHE A 590 14.88 8.13 17.21
CA PHE A 590 14.97 6.83 16.56
C PHE A 590 16.41 6.44 16.31
N ALA A 591 17.11 6.11 17.41
CA ALA A 591 18.56 5.93 17.44
C ALA A 591 19.09 4.53 17.10
N ASP A 592 18.21 3.58 16.78
CA ASP A 592 18.56 2.15 16.61
C ASP A 592 19.49 1.88 15.40
N HIS A 593 19.50 2.79 14.42
CA HIS A 593 20.32 2.69 13.20
C HIS A 593 21.05 4.01 12.90
N ASP A 594 22.08 3.96 12.07
CA ASP A 594 22.74 5.16 11.54
C ASP A 594 21.76 6.00 10.72
N GLY A 595 21.99 7.31 10.64
CA GLY A 595 21.01 8.23 10.08
C GLY A 595 21.53 9.63 9.81
N PHE A 596 20.77 10.38 9.00
CA PHE A 596 21.10 11.71 8.53
C PHE A 596 19.89 12.65 8.64
N PHE A 597 20.13 13.90 9.03
CA PHE A 597 19.19 15.00 8.91
C PHE A 597 19.89 16.15 8.19
N ILE A 598 19.24 16.71 7.17
CA ILE A 598 19.81 17.74 6.29
C ILE A 598 18.87 18.94 6.28
N THR A 599 19.42 20.14 6.49
CA THR A 599 18.67 21.40 6.47
C THR A 599 19.47 22.55 5.84
N GLY A 600 18.83 23.71 5.67
CA GLY A 600 19.44 24.93 5.14
C GLY A 600 19.95 24.78 3.70
N GLY A 601 19.18 24.13 2.82
CA GLY A 601 19.60 23.84 1.44
C GLY A 601 20.83 22.92 1.36
N GLY A 602 21.02 22.07 2.37
CA GLY A 602 22.16 21.17 2.49
C GLY A 602 23.43 21.86 2.97
N ALA A 603 23.31 23.01 3.64
CA ALA A 603 24.41 23.68 4.33
C ALA A 603 24.65 23.11 5.74
N GLU A 604 23.64 22.56 6.39
CA GLU A 604 23.75 21.96 7.73
C GLU A 604 23.32 20.49 7.67
N ILE A 605 24.21 19.59 8.11
CA ILE A 605 23.99 18.16 8.12
C ILE A 605 24.32 17.60 9.50
N HIS A 606 23.35 16.91 10.08
CA HIS A 606 23.51 16.11 11.29
C HIS A 606 23.54 14.64 10.89
N ALA A 607 24.43 13.85 11.48
CA ALA A 607 24.54 12.44 11.20
C ALA A 607 24.80 11.64 12.47
N ARG A 608 24.26 10.44 12.54
CA ARG A 608 24.69 9.39 13.46
C ARG A 608 25.35 8.29 12.63
N LEU A 609 26.62 8.03 12.91
CA LEU A 609 27.42 7.02 12.21
C LEU A 609 28.21 6.21 13.23
N GLY A 610 28.08 4.88 13.19
CA GLY A 610 28.74 3.99 14.15
C GLY A 610 28.37 4.29 15.61
N GLY A 611 27.15 4.76 15.86
CA GLY A 611 26.67 5.14 17.19
C GLY A 611 27.16 6.50 17.72
N ALA A 612 27.95 7.26 16.94
CA ALA A 612 28.42 8.59 17.30
C ALA A 612 27.69 9.69 16.51
N ALA A 613 27.44 10.82 17.16
CA ALA A 613 26.82 11.99 16.54
C ALA A 613 27.87 12.90 15.91
N TYR A 614 27.58 13.38 14.70
CA TYR A 614 28.41 14.27 13.91
C TYR A 614 27.57 15.42 13.34
N ARG A 615 28.21 16.58 13.16
CA ARG A 615 27.61 17.73 12.48
C ARG A 615 28.59 18.34 11.50
N VAL A 616 28.10 18.65 10.30
CA VAL A 616 28.84 19.35 9.24
C VAL A 616 28.06 20.61 8.87
N ASP A 617 28.72 21.76 8.97
CA ASP A 617 28.20 23.04 8.50
C ASP A 617 29.07 23.55 7.35
N LEU A 618 28.43 24.02 6.28
CA LEU A 618 29.06 24.40 5.03
C LEU A 618 28.78 25.87 4.73
N ALA A 619 29.84 26.64 4.50
CA ALA A 619 29.78 28.04 4.08
C ALA A 619 30.75 28.26 2.92
N GLY A 620 30.28 28.02 1.68
CA GLY A 620 31.15 28.03 0.51
C GLY A 620 32.15 26.87 0.55
N ASP A 621 33.45 27.17 0.55
CA ASP A 621 34.52 26.18 0.71
C ASP A 621 34.83 25.85 2.18
N GLN A 622 34.33 26.65 3.12
CA GLN A 622 34.59 26.48 4.55
C GLN A 622 33.69 25.39 5.11
N VAL A 623 34.30 24.51 5.88
CA VAL A 623 33.66 23.40 6.58
C VAL A 623 33.89 23.59 8.06
N ARG A 624 32.82 23.43 8.86
CA ARG A 624 32.93 23.15 10.29
C ARG A 624 32.46 21.72 10.55
N TYR A 625 33.34 20.87 11.06
CA TYR A 625 33.06 19.47 11.34
C TYR A 625 33.17 19.21 12.84
N ARG A 626 32.07 18.74 13.43
CA ARG A 626 31.92 18.49 14.86
C ARG A 626 31.58 17.03 15.11
N GLY A 627 32.11 16.48 16.20
CA GLY A 627 31.85 15.12 16.65
C GLY A 627 32.31 14.91 18.09
N PRO A 628 32.44 13.65 18.56
CA PRO A 628 32.80 13.37 19.94
C PRO A 628 34.17 13.96 20.31
N GLY A 629 34.16 15.03 21.10
CA GLY A 629 35.37 15.66 21.62
C GLY A 629 36.13 16.56 20.65
N PHE A 630 35.59 16.90 19.47
CA PHE A 630 36.24 17.82 18.53
C PHE A 630 35.27 18.81 17.84
N ASP A 631 35.83 19.95 17.46
CA ASP A 631 35.21 21.00 16.64
C ASP A 631 36.30 21.58 15.73
N LEU A 632 36.32 21.09 14.49
CA LEU A 632 37.35 21.42 13.51
C LEU A 632 36.77 22.33 12.42
N ARG A 633 37.60 23.23 11.89
CA ARG A 633 37.32 23.98 10.68
C ARG A 633 38.41 23.77 9.66
N PHE A 634 38.05 23.68 8.40
CA PHE A 634 38.98 23.52 7.29
C PHE A 634 38.30 23.89 5.97
N ARG A 635 39.10 24.02 4.91
CA ARG A 635 38.60 24.12 3.55
C ARG A 635 38.31 22.73 2.99
N ALA A 636 37.19 22.59 2.28
CA ALA A 636 36.73 21.31 1.73
C ALA A 636 37.69 20.69 0.70
N ASP A 637 38.45 21.53 -0.02
CA ASP A 637 39.41 21.12 -1.06
C ASP A 637 40.75 20.64 -0.50
N ASP A 638 41.15 21.14 0.67
CA ASP A 638 42.39 20.75 1.34
C ASP A 638 42.24 20.68 2.87
N PRO A 639 41.52 19.65 3.40
CA PRO A 639 41.29 19.54 4.84
C PRO A 639 42.57 19.39 5.65
N ALA A 640 43.59 18.74 5.09
CA ALA A 640 44.84 18.43 5.78
C ALA A 640 45.69 19.67 6.03
N ALA A 641 45.81 20.58 5.05
CA ALA A 641 46.65 21.76 5.18
C ALA A 641 45.96 22.93 5.90
N THR A 642 44.63 22.90 6.00
CA THR A 642 43.83 24.07 6.43
C THR A 642 43.10 23.86 7.75
N VAL A 643 43.29 22.71 8.41
CA VAL A 643 42.58 22.40 9.64
C VAL A 643 43.02 23.26 10.82
N GLU A 644 42.03 23.84 11.47
CA GLU A 644 42.10 24.55 12.74
C GLU A 644 41.00 24.06 13.70
N GLY A 645 41.10 24.44 14.97
CA GLY A 645 40.10 24.12 15.99
C GLY A 645 40.60 23.14 17.06
N ASP A 646 39.67 22.70 17.89
CA ASP A 646 39.93 21.90 19.07
C ASP A 646 39.56 20.43 18.83
N GLY A 647 40.32 19.52 19.42
CA GLY A 647 40.05 18.09 19.33
C GLY A 647 40.82 17.29 20.38
N PRO A 648 40.55 15.98 20.47
CA PRO A 648 41.18 15.11 21.45
C PRO A 648 42.65 14.87 21.10
N ASP A 649 43.41 14.29 22.06
CA ASP A 649 44.77 13.78 21.79
C ASP A 649 44.76 12.58 20.83
N ALA A 650 43.61 11.89 20.74
CA ALA A 650 43.37 10.81 19.79
C ALA A 650 43.19 11.34 18.35
N GLU A 651 43.32 10.44 17.37
CA GLU A 651 43.10 10.81 15.97
C GLU A 651 41.61 11.08 15.68
N VAL A 652 41.34 12.14 14.94
CA VAL A 652 40.03 12.44 14.35
C VAL A 652 39.99 11.83 12.95
N ASP A 653 39.06 10.91 12.74
CA ASP A 653 38.84 10.24 11.46
C ASP A 653 37.89 11.04 10.56
N LEU A 654 38.39 11.49 9.40
CA LEU A 654 37.56 12.22 8.42
C LEU A 654 36.74 11.31 7.51
N THR A 655 36.78 9.98 7.67
CA THR A 655 35.95 9.05 6.88
C THR A 655 34.47 9.43 6.95
N HIS A 656 33.94 9.69 8.14
CA HIS A 656 32.54 10.08 8.32
C HIS A 656 32.24 11.45 7.71
N TYR A 657 33.17 12.40 7.77
CA TYR A 657 33.04 13.68 7.06
C TYR A 657 32.88 13.46 5.54
N PHE A 658 33.73 12.62 4.93
CA PHE A 658 33.64 12.33 3.50
C PHE A 658 32.33 11.62 3.13
N VAL A 659 31.88 10.65 3.93
CA VAL A 659 30.58 9.98 3.76
C VAL A 659 29.43 10.98 3.81
N ILE A 660 29.39 11.86 4.82
CA ILE A 660 28.38 12.91 4.98
C ILE A 660 28.37 13.84 3.75
N ARG A 661 29.55 14.27 3.29
CA ARG A 661 29.70 15.11 2.09
C ARG A 661 29.18 14.43 0.85
N TRP A 662 29.55 13.17 0.62
CA TRP A 662 29.12 12.42 -0.56
C TRP A 662 27.62 12.21 -0.61
N ILE A 663 27.00 11.94 0.54
CA ILE A 663 25.56 11.83 0.69
C ILE A 663 24.87 13.15 0.36
N ARG A 664 25.35 14.26 0.94
CA ARG A 664 24.84 15.59 0.64
C ARG A 664 24.95 15.87 -0.86
N ASP A 665 26.10 15.61 -1.47
CA ASP A 665 26.30 15.86 -2.90
C ASP A 665 25.37 15.01 -3.77
N ALA A 666 25.06 13.78 -3.37
CA ALA A 666 24.09 12.92 -4.07
C ALA A 666 22.65 13.45 -3.93
N VAL A 667 22.24 13.88 -2.73
CA VAL A 667 20.90 14.44 -2.48
C VAL A 667 20.66 15.72 -3.29
N PHE A 668 21.67 16.59 -3.38
CA PHE A 668 21.59 17.88 -4.08
C PHE A 668 22.16 17.85 -5.51
N ALA A 669 22.42 16.67 -6.06
CA ALA A 669 22.92 16.55 -7.43
C ALA A 669 21.96 17.25 -8.41
N PRO A 670 22.46 17.88 -9.49
CA PRO A 670 21.61 18.48 -10.52
C PRO A 670 20.60 17.48 -11.07
N GLY A 671 19.32 17.87 -11.11
CA GLY A 671 18.22 17.01 -11.55
C GLY A 671 17.80 15.91 -10.58
N GLN A 672 18.37 15.84 -9.36
CA GLN A 672 17.90 14.98 -8.27
C GLN A 672 16.72 15.61 -7.53
N THR A 673 15.61 14.86 -7.44
CA THR A 673 14.47 15.22 -6.61
C THR A 673 14.19 14.04 -5.68
N SER A 674 14.16 14.29 -4.38
CA SER A 674 13.91 13.27 -3.35
C SER A 674 13.15 13.91 -2.18
N TYR A 675 12.57 13.08 -1.31
CA TYR A 675 11.91 13.55 -0.10
C TYR A 675 12.83 14.42 0.78
N VAL A 676 14.10 14.04 0.87
CA VAL A 676 15.11 14.73 1.68
C VAL A 676 15.42 16.12 1.14
N ARG A 677 15.66 16.23 -0.17
CA ARG A 677 16.03 17.51 -0.80
C ARG A 677 14.92 18.54 -0.60
N LEU A 678 13.68 18.13 -0.81
CA LEU A 678 12.52 19.03 -0.76
C LEU A 678 12.28 19.58 0.64
N LEU A 679 12.47 18.78 1.70
CA LEU A 679 12.37 19.27 3.07
C LEU A 679 13.55 20.15 3.48
N ALA A 680 14.74 19.88 2.95
CA ALA A 680 15.94 20.67 3.25
C ALA A 680 15.91 22.06 2.61
N ASP A 681 15.15 22.24 1.53
CA ASP A 681 14.95 23.51 0.83
C ASP A 681 13.83 24.37 1.47
N GLU A 682 13.01 23.81 2.37
CA GLU A 682 12.01 24.58 3.12
C GLU A 682 12.65 25.34 4.29
N PRO A 683 12.22 26.59 4.56
CA PRO A 683 12.70 27.34 5.71
C PRO A 683 12.39 26.58 7.01
N ALA A 684 13.31 26.61 7.98
CA ALA A 684 13.20 25.83 9.22
C ALA A 684 11.88 26.04 10.00
N ASP A 685 11.24 27.21 9.85
CA ASP A 685 9.96 27.57 10.47
C ASP A 685 8.72 26.99 9.75
N ALA A 686 8.89 26.40 8.56
CA ALA A 686 7.82 25.76 7.77
C ALA A 686 7.81 24.22 7.91
N GLN A 687 8.80 23.63 8.58
CA GLN A 687 8.77 22.20 8.87
C GLN A 687 7.64 21.92 9.88
N PRO A 688 6.83 20.86 9.68
CA PRO A 688 5.69 20.59 10.54
C PRO A 688 6.18 20.30 11.96
N HIS A 689 6.11 21.31 12.82
CA HIS A 689 6.01 21.05 14.25
C HIS A 689 4.68 20.32 14.46
N PRO A 690 4.65 19.17 15.15
CA PRO A 690 3.38 18.63 15.61
C PRO A 690 2.76 19.74 16.48
N ALA A 691 1.60 20.23 16.06
CA ALA A 691 0.76 21.01 16.94
C ALA A 691 0.46 20.10 18.15
N THR A 692 0.85 20.58 19.33
CA THR A 692 0.57 19.97 20.64
C THR A 692 -0.90 19.63 20.83
#